data_AF-A0A521JYG3-F1
#
_entry.id   AF-A0A521JYG3-F1
#
_cell.length_a   1.000
_cell.length_b   1.000
_cell.length_c   1.000
_cell.angle_alpha   90.00
_cell.angle_beta   90.00
_cell.angle_gamma   90.00
#
_symmetry.space_group_name_H-M   'P 1'
#
loop_
_entity.id
_entity.type
_entity.pdbx_description
1 polymer ?
#
loop_
_entity_poly.entity_id
_entity_poly.type
_entity_poly.pdbx_seq_one_letter_code
_entity_poly.pdbx_strand_id
1 'polypeptide(L)'
;MISLLTLLPLALASGAPAQADGGRDLVALRAGTVLVVKDGAVLEGGATVLVRGSKIAAVGKDLLIPPDATVVDYGPDAVICPGFVLADSSLLGSTGSTRTAEPALSAVQAFDPYARYDWALAAGITSAYVTPARMRLIAGQGAIVKLAGGPDVDRFVRTPVSVHAALSAEARGAPGYWDPPVPPTSDVGLGVAQRQLPRSLMGASVALRELLVAARNHAPAADFGPYAALELGALVQQRVAWLIAATDAAEIRAALALSADFGLNLVINDATYAGEVADEIAARGAAVVYKPPFNPDISLLNRGKSADARWPESDVAARLARAGVRLAVAPGSGASPRDLRFAAFLAMRGGLDSALALRAITLTPAELYGVADRVGSIEPGKDADLVVLNGLPLDMGSSVVSTWSDGATVWSPTASADDAGMAAQPVVIQVDELHLGDGHVLRPGQILLQNGKIAEIGERVARPRGAVVVRGVAAMPGIVDALGYLGLEGSARSVGVDYKLSRLLGPGDVADRRVARAGVTTVGLSVRNPSPAGVPIVAYKPAANDFDSLVLREPAGVRLRWSDRNRSRSGSEVKELLDKLGKYQQKWAEYDKALASWKPSGAKADDAKPAEAKADEKKEGDDKAAEEAKADGAEEKKDEKADADKKDEKKDDKKKKDEPEPADPVTGVWEGEFALPAPLSGKAKLRLQLLNENGVVRGSLRCDAVSERLVQLQGTWAAAESGAKELRLSGAGSQGPVQFAAAIAKAKMAAVLGAGAWQADVDAEQKSKEYPVAVRPKAKKPKDEPEAGAASAEKGKPVPPRIDERLEPLRQAALGKAGVIVDVDRADEIAACVDAFAAAGLKPVLYGADEAWKLKDKLAGRVSGVLIDLPFRRNEPEGSISFVNRYAELQSAGIPVAFHSAAEEGAADLLTRAMYTVSQGMSASGALRALTSDAARMLGLSDRVGMLKPGLDADVLLLDASPLSEPARVLRAWVNGSEVLP
;
A
#
# COMPACT_ATOMS: atom_id res chain seq x y z
N MET A 1 66.49 47.35 20.51
CA MET A 1 65.98 47.45 19.12
C MET A 1 65.21 46.16 18.84
N ILE A 2 64.00 46.00 19.38
CA ILE A 2 62.70 46.31 18.74
C ILE A 2 62.70 45.93 17.25
N SER A 3 62.23 44.72 16.95
CA SER A 3 61.71 44.33 15.62
C SER A 3 60.27 43.89 15.78
N LEU A 4 59.40 44.56 15.02
CA LEU A 4 57.95 44.52 15.06
C LEU A 4 57.37 43.12 14.80
N LEU A 5 56.53 42.66 15.73
CA LEU A 5 55.39 41.78 15.43
C LEU A 5 54.26 42.65 14.83
N THR A 6 53.87 42.37 13.60
CA THR A 6 52.62 42.88 13.03
C THR A 6 51.53 41.82 13.17
N LEU A 7 50.55 42.10 14.05
CA LEU A 7 49.28 41.38 14.18
C LEU A 7 48.46 41.51 12.88
N LEU A 8 47.99 40.39 12.34
CA LEU A 8 46.93 40.31 11.34
C LEU A 8 45.60 40.06 12.06
N PRO A 9 44.51 40.79 11.79
CA PRO A 9 43.29 40.72 12.58
C PRO A 9 42.48 39.46 12.26
N LEU A 10 42.06 38.77 13.33
CA LEU A 10 41.09 37.69 13.33
C LEU A 10 39.71 38.27 12.96
N ALA A 11 39.32 38.12 11.69
CA ALA A 11 37.97 38.44 11.26
C ALA A 11 37.00 37.36 11.81
N LEU A 12 36.34 37.68 12.92
CA LEU A 12 35.12 36.99 13.33
C LEU A 12 34.07 37.21 12.24
N ALA A 13 33.89 36.20 11.37
CA ALA A 13 32.69 36.10 10.56
C ALA A 13 31.52 35.87 11.52
N SER A 14 30.76 36.93 11.79
CA SER A 14 29.44 36.86 12.38
C SER A 14 28.56 36.08 11.41
N GLY A 15 28.49 34.76 11.58
CA GLY A 15 27.45 33.95 10.96
C GLY A 15 26.12 34.48 11.45
N ALA A 16 25.36 35.12 10.54
CA ALA A 16 23.94 35.33 10.77
C ALA A 16 23.33 33.98 11.17
N PRO A 17 22.47 33.92 12.20
CA PRO A 17 21.80 32.69 12.53
C PRO A 17 21.03 32.26 11.28
N ALA A 18 21.43 31.12 10.71
CA ALA A 18 20.63 30.46 9.70
C ALA A 18 19.21 30.40 10.24
N GLN A 19 18.28 31.02 9.54
CA GLN A 19 16.85 30.87 9.81
C GLN A 19 16.60 29.37 10.01
N ALA A 20 16.01 29.05 11.17
CA ALA A 20 15.55 27.72 11.49
C ALA A 20 14.44 27.36 10.49
N ASP A 21 14.83 26.78 9.35
CA ASP A 21 13.90 26.10 8.46
C ASP A 21 13.33 24.90 9.23
N GLY A 22 12.01 24.93 9.43
CA GLY A 22 11.29 23.95 10.22
C GLY A 22 11.51 22.51 9.76
N GLY A 23 11.75 21.63 10.74
CA GLY A 23 11.39 20.21 10.74
C GLY A 23 11.63 19.41 9.46
N ARG A 24 12.86 19.36 8.93
CA ARG A 24 13.24 18.33 7.96
C ARG A 24 13.99 17.21 8.66
N ASP A 25 13.45 16.00 8.57
CA ASP A 25 13.99 14.77 9.15
C ASP A 25 15.48 14.62 8.81
N LEU A 26 16.30 14.58 9.86
CA LEU A 26 17.72 14.32 9.77
C LEU A 26 17.91 12.80 9.82
N VAL A 27 18.61 12.23 8.85
CA VAL A 27 18.83 10.77 8.75
C VAL A 27 20.33 10.47 8.73
N ALA A 28 20.78 9.60 9.62
CA ALA A 28 22.16 9.13 9.67
C ALA A 28 22.24 7.68 9.17
N LEU A 29 22.81 7.48 7.99
CA LEU A 29 23.01 6.16 7.39
C LEU A 29 24.36 5.61 7.82
N ARG A 30 24.39 4.45 8.48
CA ARG A 30 25.60 3.79 8.94
C ARG A 30 25.83 2.49 8.18
N ALA A 31 27.08 2.29 7.75
CA ALA A 31 27.53 1.05 7.11
C ALA A 31 29.01 0.79 7.43
N GLY A 32 29.47 -0.44 7.22
CA GLY A 32 30.87 -0.80 7.43
C GLY A 32 31.84 -0.09 6.50
N THR A 33 31.44 0.09 5.23
CA THR A 33 32.24 0.78 4.22
C THR A 33 31.43 1.83 3.48
N VAL A 34 31.98 3.03 3.28
CA VAL A 34 31.39 4.09 2.43
C VAL A 34 32.36 4.46 1.31
N LEU A 35 31.90 4.38 0.06
CA LEU A 35 32.66 4.68 -1.15
C LEU A 35 32.28 6.08 -1.67
N VAL A 36 33.20 7.04 -1.58
CA VAL A 36 32.92 8.46 -1.95
C VAL A 36 33.11 8.73 -3.44
N VAL A 37 33.93 7.92 -4.12
CA VAL A 37 34.27 7.97 -5.56
C VAL A 37 35.17 9.13 -6.02
N LYS A 38 34.93 10.39 -5.63
CA LYS A 38 35.64 11.55 -6.20
C LYS A 38 37.17 11.48 -6.11
N ASP A 39 37.70 11.14 -4.94
CA ASP A 39 39.15 11.02 -4.70
C ASP A 39 39.61 9.56 -4.55
N GLY A 40 38.75 8.60 -4.91
CA GLY A 40 38.97 7.18 -4.58
C GLY A 40 38.92 6.88 -3.08
N ALA A 41 38.45 7.83 -2.25
CA ALA A 41 38.37 7.67 -0.80
C ALA A 41 37.38 6.56 -0.42
N VAL A 42 37.90 5.58 0.32
CA VAL A 42 37.16 4.47 0.92
C VAL A 42 37.18 4.65 2.44
N LEU A 43 36.00 4.81 3.05
CA LEU A 43 35.87 4.92 4.50
C LEU A 43 35.50 3.56 5.08
N GLU A 44 36.52 2.80 5.50
CA GLU A 44 36.36 1.48 6.14
C GLU A 44 36.28 1.57 7.67
N GLY A 45 35.65 0.59 8.32
CA GLY A 45 35.63 0.47 9.79
C GLY A 45 34.41 1.12 10.47
N GLY A 46 33.33 1.34 9.71
CA GLY A 46 32.11 1.99 10.19
C GLY A 46 32.14 3.49 9.87
N ALA A 47 31.37 3.89 8.86
CA ALA A 47 31.22 5.28 8.46
C ALA A 47 29.74 5.68 8.41
N THR A 48 29.51 6.98 8.54
CA THR A 48 28.18 7.57 8.59
C THR A 48 28.02 8.62 7.49
N VAL A 49 26.91 8.52 6.76
CA VAL A 49 26.44 9.55 5.82
C VAL A 49 25.25 10.24 6.48
N LEU A 50 25.40 11.52 6.79
CA LEU A 50 24.34 12.36 7.34
C LEU A 50 23.58 13.02 6.19
N VAL A 51 22.28 12.80 6.15
CA VAL A 51 21.35 13.32 5.16
C VAL A 51 20.39 14.28 5.85
N ARG A 52 20.18 15.45 5.24
CA ARG A 52 19.23 16.46 5.72
C ARG A 52 18.27 16.82 4.58
N GLY A 53 17.00 16.42 4.71
CA GLY A 53 16.05 16.52 3.60
C GLY A 53 16.59 15.77 2.38
N SER A 54 16.68 16.43 1.23
CA SER A 54 17.13 15.80 -0.02
C SER A 54 18.65 15.79 -0.25
N LYS A 55 19.44 16.34 0.67
CA LYS A 55 20.88 16.56 0.45
C LYS A 55 21.77 15.89 1.47
N ILE A 56 22.97 15.55 1.03
CA ILE A 56 24.05 15.06 1.90
C ILE A 56 24.57 16.23 2.72
N ALA A 57 24.49 16.15 4.04
CA ALA A 57 24.98 17.16 4.95
C ALA A 57 26.46 16.92 5.31
N ALA A 58 26.84 15.68 5.58
CA ALA A 58 28.20 15.31 5.94
C ALA A 58 28.47 13.81 5.75
N VAL A 59 29.75 13.42 5.63
CA VAL A 59 30.19 12.03 5.55
C VAL A 59 31.49 11.85 6.32
N GLY A 60 31.60 10.81 7.15
CA GLY A 60 32.81 10.57 7.95
C GLY A 60 32.72 9.34 8.87
N LYS A 61 33.85 8.93 9.45
CA LYS A 61 33.92 7.78 10.40
C LYS A 61 33.44 8.15 11.80
N ASP A 62 33.84 9.33 12.30
CA ASP A 62 33.55 9.82 13.64
C ASP A 62 32.59 11.02 13.62
N LEU A 63 31.52 10.92 12.84
CA LEU A 63 30.55 12.00 12.75
C LEU A 63 29.69 12.04 14.02
N LEU A 64 29.59 13.21 14.67
CA LEU A 64 28.63 13.43 15.75
C LEU A 64 27.21 13.36 15.16
N ILE A 65 26.48 12.31 15.50
CA ILE A 65 25.08 12.13 15.12
C ILE A 65 24.21 12.95 16.08
N PRO A 66 23.45 13.94 15.60
CA PRO A 66 22.53 14.69 16.46
C PRO A 66 21.46 13.77 17.06
N PRO A 67 21.00 14.01 18.30
CA PRO A 67 20.06 13.13 19.00
C PRO A 67 18.67 13.07 18.33
N ASP A 68 18.32 14.07 17.52
CA ASP A 68 17.11 14.15 16.71
C ASP A 68 17.22 13.38 15.37
N ALA A 69 18.39 12.86 15.01
CA ALA A 69 18.60 12.12 13.77
C ALA A 69 18.05 10.68 13.85
N THR A 70 17.29 10.27 12.84
CA THR A 70 16.92 8.86 12.65
C THR A 70 18.15 8.09 12.16
N VAL A 71 18.58 7.05 12.88
CA VAL A 71 19.77 6.27 12.51
C VAL A 71 19.34 5.00 11.78
N VAL A 72 19.80 4.80 10.55
CA VAL A 72 19.60 3.55 9.81
C VAL A 72 20.93 2.82 9.77
N ASP A 73 21.01 1.66 10.44
CA ASP A 73 22.25 0.88 10.55
C ASP A 73 22.16 -0.37 9.67
N TYR A 74 22.92 -0.37 8.58
CA TYR A 74 22.97 -1.50 7.64
C TYR A 74 23.97 -2.59 8.08
N GLY A 75 24.72 -2.36 9.15
CA GLY A 75 25.68 -3.31 9.71
C GLY A 75 27.09 -3.23 9.11
N PRO A 76 28.02 -4.03 9.64
CA PRO A 76 29.46 -3.95 9.31
C PRO A 76 29.82 -4.51 7.93
N ASP A 77 29.00 -5.38 7.34
CA ASP A 77 29.25 -5.95 6.01
C ASP A 77 28.69 -5.06 4.87
N ALA A 78 27.88 -4.05 5.22
CA ALA A 78 27.23 -3.21 4.23
C ALA A 78 28.20 -2.20 3.63
N VAL A 79 28.01 -1.94 2.33
CA VAL A 79 28.75 -0.95 1.56
C VAL A 79 27.78 0.09 1.02
N ILE A 80 28.02 1.37 1.31
CA ILE A 80 27.28 2.50 0.71
C ILE A 80 28.12 3.09 -0.41
N CYS A 81 27.53 3.28 -1.58
CA CYS A 81 28.12 4.03 -2.70
C CYS A 81 27.12 5.06 -3.24
N PRO A 82 27.55 6.01 -4.10
CA PRO A 82 26.62 6.92 -4.76
C PRO A 82 25.66 6.13 -5.66
N GLY A 83 24.48 6.70 -5.87
CA GLY A 83 23.54 6.27 -6.91
C GLY A 83 24.23 6.08 -8.27
N PHE A 84 23.95 4.96 -8.94
CA PHE A 84 24.51 4.75 -10.28
C PHE A 84 23.84 5.68 -11.29
N VAL A 85 24.66 6.23 -12.19
CA VAL A 85 24.25 7.16 -13.23
C VAL A 85 24.44 6.48 -14.57
N LEU A 86 23.34 6.18 -15.26
CA LEU A 86 23.38 5.48 -16.53
C LEU A 86 23.78 6.45 -17.66
N ALA A 87 24.92 6.19 -18.30
CA ALA A 87 25.47 7.08 -19.33
C ALA A 87 24.71 7.04 -20.67
N ASP A 88 24.07 5.91 -21.00
CA ASP A 88 23.18 5.77 -22.15
C ASP A 88 22.09 4.74 -21.81
N SER A 89 20.85 5.00 -22.22
CA SER A 89 19.69 4.18 -21.87
C SER A 89 18.89 3.70 -23.08
N SER A 90 18.15 2.62 -22.83
CA SER A 90 17.06 2.09 -23.67
C SER A 90 15.70 2.32 -23.01
N LEU A 91 15.60 3.28 -22.06
CA LEU A 91 14.37 3.56 -21.31
C LEU A 91 13.23 4.08 -22.20
N LEU A 92 13.58 4.77 -23.30
CA LEU A 92 12.62 5.22 -24.30
C LEU A 92 12.59 4.27 -25.49
N GLY A 93 11.40 4.09 -26.06
CA GLY A 93 11.24 3.42 -27.34
C GLY A 93 11.88 4.20 -28.49
N SER A 94 12.14 3.53 -29.62
CA SER A 94 12.72 4.15 -30.83
C SER A 94 11.75 5.09 -31.59
N THR A 95 10.66 5.51 -30.96
CA THR A 95 9.59 6.32 -31.56
C THR A 95 9.99 7.80 -31.57
N GLY A 96 10.70 8.19 -32.62
CA GLY A 96 10.95 9.59 -32.97
C GLY A 96 10.39 9.94 -34.35
N SER A 97 10.57 11.21 -34.75
CA SER A 97 10.22 11.79 -36.06
C SER A 97 10.54 10.88 -37.26
N THR A 98 9.73 10.91 -38.31
CA THR A 98 10.00 10.11 -39.51
C THR A 98 11.26 10.57 -40.25
N ARG A 99 11.86 11.72 -39.94
CA ARG A 99 13.05 12.27 -40.63
C ARG A 99 14.38 11.79 -40.03
N THR A 100 15.46 11.88 -40.83
CA THR A 100 16.83 11.45 -40.52
C THR A 100 17.59 12.45 -39.64
N ALA A 101 17.16 13.72 -39.63
CA ALA A 101 17.71 14.77 -38.79
C ALA A 101 16.57 15.56 -38.14
N GLU A 102 16.44 15.45 -36.82
CA GLU A 102 15.42 16.16 -36.06
C GLU A 102 16.02 16.78 -34.77
N PRO A 103 16.68 17.95 -34.87
CA PRO A 103 17.34 18.56 -33.73
C PRO A 103 16.37 19.06 -32.64
N ALA A 104 15.13 19.43 -32.97
CA ALA A 104 14.11 19.82 -31.99
C ALA A 104 13.56 18.67 -31.14
N LEU A 105 13.69 17.41 -31.58
CA LEU A 105 13.14 16.29 -30.82
C LEU A 105 13.80 16.20 -29.45
N SER A 106 13.01 16.32 -28.38
CA SER A 106 13.53 16.29 -27.01
C SER A 106 13.15 14.99 -26.31
N ALA A 107 14.12 14.35 -25.66
CA ALA A 107 13.91 13.12 -24.91
C ALA A 107 12.91 13.31 -23.76
N VAL A 108 12.76 14.54 -23.25
CA VAL A 108 11.78 14.90 -22.22
C VAL A 108 10.35 14.65 -22.66
N GLN A 109 10.05 14.82 -23.95
CA GLN A 109 8.69 14.66 -24.49
C GLN A 109 8.24 13.20 -24.52
N ALA A 110 9.18 12.27 -24.57
CA ALA A 110 8.92 10.83 -24.63
C ALA A 110 9.10 10.14 -23.25
N PHE A 111 9.73 10.81 -22.29
CA PHE A 111 9.91 10.28 -20.94
C PHE A 111 8.61 10.34 -20.14
N ASP A 112 8.20 9.21 -19.57
CA ASP A 112 7.04 9.12 -18.70
C ASP A 112 7.45 9.31 -17.23
N PRO A 113 7.20 10.50 -16.62
CA PRO A 113 7.54 10.75 -15.22
C PRO A 113 6.63 9.98 -14.24
N TYR A 114 5.50 9.43 -14.69
CA TYR A 114 4.58 8.67 -13.84
C TYR A 114 4.91 7.18 -13.80
N ALA A 115 5.69 6.69 -14.75
CA ALA A 115 6.13 5.30 -14.76
C ALA A 115 6.97 4.95 -13.51
N ARG A 116 6.75 3.72 -13.05
CA ARG A 116 7.54 3.09 -11.99
C ARG A 116 8.75 2.39 -12.58
N TYR A 117 9.94 2.76 -12.10
CA TYR A 117 11.23 2.21 -12.53
C TYR A 117 11.88 1.33 -11.45
N ASP A 118 11.08 0.62 -10.64
CA ASP A 118 11.59 -0.20 -9.53
C ASP A 118 12.65 -1.20 -9.96
N TRP A 119 12.52 -1.75 -11.17
CA TRP A 119 13.48 -2.69 -11.73
C TRP A 119 14.87 -2.08 -11.94
N ALA A 120 14.96 -0.78 -12.24
CA ALA A 120 16.21 -0.03 -12.36
C ALA A 120 16.72 0.44 -10.99
N LEU A 121 15.81 0.88 -10.11
CA LEU A 121 16.13 1.22 -8.73
C LEU A 121 16.67 -0.01 -7.95
N ALA A 122 16.13 -1.20 -8.21
CA ALA A 122 16.61 -2.48 -7.69
C ALA A 122 18.03 -2.83 -8.14
N ALA A 123 18.48 -2.28 -9.27
CA ALA A 123 19.87 -2.40 -9.73
C ALA A 123 20.78 -1.30 -9.15
N GLY A 124 20.24 -0.37 -8.36
CA GLY A 124 20.94 0.77 -7.77
C GLY A 124 21.04 2.00 -8.69
N ILE A 125 20.29 2.03 -9.80
CA ILE A 125 20.33 3.13 -10.78
C ILE A 125 19.35 4.21 -10.32
N THR A 126 19.86 5.36 -9.89
CA THR A 126 19.03 6.48 -9.42
C THR A 126 18.80 7.51 -10.51
N SER A 127 19.79 7.72 -11.39
CA SER A 127 19.74 8.69 -12.48
C SER A 127 20.08 8.04 -13.81
N ALA A 128 19.46 8.49 -14.89
CA ALA A 128 19.73 7.98 -16.22
C ALA A 128 19.74 9.07 -17.29
N TYR A 129 20.66 8.94 -18.24
CA TYR A 129 20.60 9.65 -19.52
C TYR A 129 19.51 9.05 -20.39
N VAL A 130 18.55 9.86 -20.77
CA VAL A 130 17.41 9.48 -21.58
C VAL A 130 17.65 9.94 -23.02
N THR A 131 17.69 8.96 -23.93
CA THR A 131 18.07 9.15 -25.33
C THR A 131 16.84 9.52 -26.16
N PRO A 132 16.84 10.63 -26.93
CA PRO A 132 15.64 11.15 -27.59
C PRO A 132 15.07 10.18 -28.62
N ALA A 133 15.92 9.71 -29.53
CA ALA A 133 15.61 8.64 -30.46
C ALA A 133 16.92 7.96 -30.91
N ARG A 134 16.82 6.92 -31.72
CA ARG A 134 17.97 6.21 -32.32
C ARG A 134 17.77 6.02 -33.82
N MET A 135 18.77 5.43 -34.49
CA MET A 135 18.70 5.05 -35.92
C MET A 135 18.51 6.26 -36.86
N ARG A 136 19.20 7.36 -36.59
CA ARG A 136 19.10 8.62 -37.36
C ARG A 136 20.46 9.31 -37.42
N LEU A 137 20.65 10.21 -38.38
CA LEU A 137 21.85 11.04 -38.46
C LEU A 137 21.92 12.04 -37.29
N ILE A 138 20.81 12.75 -37.01
CA ILE A 138 20.61 13.56 -35.81
C ILE A 138 19.30 13.11 -35.17
N ALA A 139 19.40 12.54 -33.97
CA ALA A 139 18.26 11.95 -33.27
C ALA A 139 17.55 12.94 -32.32
N GLY A 140 18.18 14.06 -31.98
CA GLY A 140 17.60 15.11 -31.14
C GLY A 140 18.40 15.41 -29.88
N GLN A 141 17.73 15.92 -28.86
CA GLN A 141 18.29 16.40 -27.59
C GLN A 141 18.07 15.42 -26.45
N GLY A 142 19.15 15.03 -25.76
CA GLY A 142 19.10 14.18 -24.57
C GLY A 142 18.87 14.94 -23.26
N ALA A 143 18.41 14.21 -22.24
CA ALA A 143 18.18 14.74 -20.89
C ALA A 143 18.69 13.78 -19.81
N ILE A 144 19.03 14.31 -18.62
CA ILE A 144 19.28 13.48 -17.42
C ILE A 144 18.05 13.56 -16.54
N VAL A 145 17.54 12.39 -16.15
CA VAL A 145 16.37 12.25 -15.27
C VAL A 145 16.70 11.40 -14.06
N LYS A 146 15.95 11.61 -12.96
CA LYS A 146 15.88 10.68 -11.84
C LYS A 146 14.83 9.62 -12.11
N LEU A 147 15.11 8.38 -11.69
CA LEU A 147 14.22 7.23 -11.87
C LEU A 147 13.26 7.06 -10.69
N ALA A 148 13.47 7.77 -9.59
CA ALA A 148 12.58 7.82 -8.46
C ALA A 148 11.84 9.17 -8.36
N GLY A 149 10.65 9.16 -7.76
CA GLY A 149 9.80 10.33 -7.54
C GLY A 149 8.31 9.97 -7.63
N GLY A 150 7.42 10.80 -7.08
CA GLY A 150 5.97 10.68 -7.31
C GLY A 150 5.50 11.54 -8.48
N PRO A 151 4.18 11.55 -8.77
CA PRO A 151 3.58 12.48 -9.74
C PRO A 151 3.86 13.96 -9.42
N ASP A 152 4.11 14.28 -8.14
CA ASP A 152 4.33 15.64 -7.65
C ASP A 152 5.81 16.08 -7.62
N VAL A 153 6.73 15.20 -8.04
CA VAL A 153 8.19 15.45 -7.98
C VAL A 153 8.74 15.68 -9.39
N ASP A 154 9.45 16.79 -9.58
CA ASP A 154 10.20 17.04 -10.82
C ASP A 154 11.39 16.08 -10.92
N ARG A 155 11.32 15.14 -11.87
CA ARG A 155 12.35 14.14 -12.12
C ARG A 155 13.41 14.62 -13.11
N PHE A 156 13.30 15.82 -13.68
CA PHE A 156 14.29 16.33 -14.62
C PHE A 156 15.48 16.97 -13.89
N VAL A 157 16.67 16.43 -14.09
CA VAL A 157 17.90 16.99 -13.47
C VAL A 157 18.42 18.15 -14.30
N ARG A 158 18.52 17.95 -15.62
CA ARG A 158 18.96 18.95 -16.60
C ARG A 158 18.46 18.59 -18.00
N THR A 159 17.97 19.59 -18.73
CA THR A 159 17.51 19.46 -20.12
C THR A 159 17.72 20.78 -20.88
N PRO A 160 18.24 20.76 -22.14
CA PRO A 160 18.94 19.64 -22.78
C PRO A 160 20.37 19.48 -22.21
N VAL A 161 20.91 18.26 -22.22
CA VAL A 161 22.32 18.00 -21.84
C VAL A 161 23.23 17.71 -23.02
N SER A 162 22.66 17.21 -24.12
CA SER A 162 23.42 16.78 -25.30
C SER A 162 22.60 16.83 -26.58
N VAL A 163 23.29 16.81 -27.71
CA VAL A 163 22.73 16.44 -29.03
C VAL A 163 23.21 15.03 -29.37
N HIS A 164 22.27 14.15 -29.70
CA HIS A 164 22.57 12.79 -30.13
C HIS A 164 22.63 12.72 -31.66
N ALA A 165 23.77 12.28 -32.19
CA ALA A 165 24.01 12.09 -33.61
C ALA A 165 24.68 10.73 -33.84
N ALA A 166 24.71 10.27 -35.08
CA ALA A 166 25.39 9.01 -35.41
C ALA A 166 26.21 9.12 -36.69
N LEU A 167 27.32 8.38 -36.71
CA LEU A 167 28.07 8.04 -37.92
C LEU A 167 28.10 6.52 -38.15
N SER A 168 27.67 5.76 -37.13
CA SER A 168 27.61 4.30 -37.13
C SER A 168 26.52 3.72 -38.03
N ALA A 169 26.26 2.42 -37.91
CA ALA A 169 25.12 1.77 -38.56
C ALA A 169 23.78 2.45 -38.21
N GLU A 170 23.67 3.12 -37.06
CA GLU A 170 22.46 3.84 -36.66
C GLU A 170 22.09 4.94 -37.69
N ALA A 171 23.06 5.73 -38.16
CA ALA A 171 22.80 6.78 -39.15
C ALA A 171 22.32 6.25 -40.50
N ARG A 172 22.70 5.00 -40.83
CA ARG A 172 22.43 4.35 -42.11
C ARG A 172 21.13 3.53 -42.11
N GLY A 173 20.55 3.35 -40.93
CA GLY A 173 19.34 2.56 -40.68
C GLY A 173 18.06 3.38 -40.55
N ALA A 174 18.08 4.67 -40.91
CA ALA A 174 16.91 5.55 -40.78
C ALA A 174 15.69 4.99 -41.53
N PRO A 175 14.50 4.97 -40.90
CA PRO A 175 13.28 4.48 -41.54
C PRO A 175 12.93 5.36 -42.76
N GLY A 176 12.14 4.84 -43.70
CA GLY A 176 11.63 5.68 -44.78
C GLY A 176 10.67 6.75 -44.25
N TYR A 177 10.71 7.96 -44.80
CA TYR A 177 9.75 9.02 -44.47
C TYR A 177 8.75 9.20 -45.60
N TRP A 178 7.54 9.62 -45.26
CA TRP A 178 6.50 9.91 -46.23
C TRP A 178 5.86 11.24 -45.89
N ASP A 179 5.71 12.11 -46.89
CA ASP A 179 5.05 13.41 -46.76
C ASP A 179 3.82 13.38 -47.69
N PRO A 180 2.59 13.32 -47.15
CA PRO A 180 1.39 13.27 -47.98
C PRO A 180 1.28 14.55 -48.82
N PRO A 181 0.98 14.43 -50.13
CA PRO A 181 0.68 15.61 -50.93
C PRO A 181 -0.58 16.29 -50.41
N VAL A 182 -0.53 17.62 -50.22
CA VAL A 182 -1.67 18.43 -49.79
C VAL A 182 -2.16 19.30 -50.97
N PRO A 183 -3.43 19.20 -51.39
CA PRO A 183 -4.50 18.33 -50.89
C PRO A 183 -4.40 16.88 -51.45
N PRO A 184 -4.80 15.86 -50.69
CA PRO A 184 -4.93 14.51 -51.22
C PRO A 184 -6.16 14.45 -52.14
N THR A 185 -5.95 14.33 -53.44
CA THR A 185 -7.02 14.09 -54.43
C THR A 185 -6.92 12.69 -55.01
N SER A 186 -8.00 12.18 -55.61
CA SER A 186 -7.99 10.91 -56.35
C SER A 186 -6.93 10.87 -57.47
N ASP A 187 -6.54 12.04 -57.96
CA ASP A 187 -5.62 12.22 -59.09
C ASP A 187 -4.15 12.25 -58.63
N VAL A 188 -3.89 12.42 -57.33
CA VAL A 188 -2.56 12.39 -56.73
C VAL A 188 -2.46 11.16 -55.83
N GLY A 189 -1.91 10.07 -56.38
CA GLY A 189 -1.74 8.81 -55.65
C GLY A 189 -0.98 9.00 -54.33
N LEU A 190 -1.26 8.13 -53.35
CA LEU A 190 -0.73 8.18 -51.97
C LEU A 190 0.82 8.10 -51.86
N GLY A 191 1.59 8.04 -52.94
CA GLY A 191 3.06 7.98 -52.90
C GLY A 191 3.61 6.74 -52.18
N VAL A 192 4.94 6.65 -52.09
CA VAL A 192 5.65 5.62 -51.31
C VAL A 192 6.60 6.29 -50.34
N ALA A 193 6.88 5.66 -49.20
CA ALA A 193 7.87 6.17 -48.25
C ALA A 193 9.23 6.31 -48.95
N GLN A 194 9.75 7.53 -48.95
CA GLN A 194 11.06 7.85 -49.49
C GLN A 194 12.14 7.35 -48.52
N ARG A 195 13.11 6.65 -49.09
CA ARG A 195 14.26 6.17 -48.33
C ARG A 195 15.18 7.34 -48.02
N GLN A 196 15.58 7.47 -46.76
CA GLN A 196 16.44 8.57 -46.31
C GLN A 196 17.93 8.25 -46.54
N LEU A 197 18.69 9.29 -46.86
CA LEU A 197 20.16 9.28 -46.86
C LEU A 197 20.64 9.75 -45.48
N PRO A 198 21.79 9.29 -44.99
CA PRO A 198 22.91 8.62 -45.68
C PRO A 198 22.89 7.07 -45.66
N ARG A 199 23.63 6.42 -46.58
CA ARG A 199 23.82 4.93 -46.63
C ARG A 199 25.25 4.45 -46.42
N SER A 200 26.22 5.36 -46.35
CA SER A 200 27.64 5.08 -46.14
C SER A 200 28.21 6.02 -45.10
N LEU A 201 29.36 5.65 -44.51
CA LEU A 201 30.07 6.52 -43.57
C LEU A 201 30.44 7.87 -44.21
N MET A 202 30.93 7.86 -45.45
CA MET A 202 31.23 9.10 -46.18
C MET A 202 29.97 9.97 -46.33
N GLY A 203 28.85 9.39 -46.74
CA GLY A 203 27.58 10.12 -46.85
C GLY A 203 27.15 10.72 -45.51
N ALA A 204 27.29 9.98 -44.40
CA ALA A 204 26.94 10.48 -43.07
C ALA A 204 27.86 11.62 -42.62
N SER A 205 29.16 11.49 -42.86
CA SER A 205 30.14 12.54 -42.52
C SER A 205 29.91 13.83 -43.31
N VAL A 206 29.55 13.72 -44.60
CA VAL A 206 29.22 14.86 -45.46
C VAL A 206 27.91 15.50 -45.03
N ALA A 207 26.86 14.71 -44.83
CA ALA A 207 25.55 15.20 -44.41
C ALA A 207 25.62 15.94 -43.05
N LEU A 208 26.34 15.39 -42.07
CA LEU A 208 26.52 16.05 -40.78
C LEU A 208 27.34 17.34 -40.90
N ARG A 209 28.38 17.35 -41.75
CA ARG A 209 29.15 18.56 -42.05
C ARG A 209 28.30 19.63 -42.72
N GLU A 210 27.50 19.27 -43.72
CA GLU A 210 26.60 20.20 -44.42
C GLU A 210 25.60 20.82 -43.45
N LEU A 211 24.98 20.01 -42.58
CA LEU A 211 24.09 20.49 -41.53
C LEU A 211 24.78 21.45 -40.57
N LEU A 212 26.01 21.16 -40.13
CA LEU A 212 26.78 22.04 -39.24
C LEU A 212 27.20 23.34 -39.93
N VAL A 213 27.56 23.31 -41.22
CA VAL A 213 27.85 24.52 -42.01
C VAL A 213 26.60 25.36 -42.18
N ALA A 214 25.48 24.74 -42.55
CA ALA A 214 24.20 25.42 -42.68
C ALA A 214 23.76 26.05 -41.34
N ALA A 215 23.91 25.32 -40.23
CA ALA A 215 23.63 25.80 -38.89
C ALA A 215 24.48 27.01 -38.50
N ARG A 216 25.78 27.00 -38.81
CA ARG A 216 26.69 28.13 -38.57
C ARG A 216 26.33 29.36 -39.41
N ASN A 217 25.85 29.14 -40.63
CA ASN A 217 25.48 30.20 -41.57
C ASN A 217 24.01 30.64 -41.42
N HIS A 218 23.25 30.06 -40.48
CA HIS A 218 21.80 30.26 -40.34
C HIS A 218 21.02 30.06 -41.65
N ALA A 219 21.49 29.12 -42.48
CA ALA A 219 20.88 28.78 -43.75
C ALA A 219 19.93 27.58 -43.61
N PRO A 220 18.81 27.53 -44.33
CA PRO A 220 17.95 26.35 -44.36
C PRO A 220 18.66 25.19 -45.06
N ALA A 221 18.43 23.97 -44.58
CA ALA A 221 18.93 22.74 -45.18
C ALA A 221 17.76 21.88 -45.65
N ALA A 222 17.15 22.26 -46.77
CA ALA A 222 15.87 21.71 -47.24
C ALA A 222 15.84 20.16 -47.31
N ASP A 223 16.96 19.53 -47.67
CA ASP A 223 17.11 18.08 -47.80
C ASP A 223 16.98 17.32 -46.46
N PHE A 224 17.25 18.00 -45.34
CA PHE A 224 17.13 17.46 -43.99
C PHE A 224 15.92 18.03 -43.24
N GLY A 225 15.37 19.13 -43.75
CA GLY A 225 14.18 19.80 -43.27
C GLY A 225 14.37 21.31 -43.12
N PRO A 226 13.29 22.10 -43.26
CA PRO A 226 13.39 23.55 -43.31
C PRO A 226 13.98 24.17 -42.03
N TYR A 227 13.77 23.53 -40.88
CA TYR A 227 14.18 24.05 -39.57
C TYR A 227 15.40 23.35 -38.96
N ALA A 228 15.81 22.19 -39.47
CA ALA A 228 16.85 21.37 -38.84
C ALA A 228 18.17 22.14 -38.63
N ALA A 229 18.67 22.83 -39.65
CA ALA A 229 19.90 23.62 -39.53
C ALA A 229 19.75 24.80 -38.54
N LEU A 230 18.59 25.46 -38.50
CA LEU A 230 18.34 26.60 -37.62
C LEU A 230 18.29 26.17 -36.14
N GLU A 231 17.58 25.08 -35.84
CA GLU A 231 17.49 24.48 -34.51
C GLU A 231 18.85 23.98 -34.02
N LEU A 232 19.62 23.34 -34.91
CA LEU A 232 20.97 22.88 -34.61
C LEU A 232 21.91 24.06 -34.29
N GLY A 233 21.75 25.19 -34.97
CA GLY A 233 22.53 26.40 -34.72
C GLY A 233 22.41 26.91 -33.29
N ALA A 234 21.20 26.86 -32.71
CA ALA A 234 20.98 27.22 -31.31
C ALA A 234 21.70 26.26 -30.34
N LEU A 235 21.68 24.95 -30.62
CA LEU A 235 22.33 23.93 -29.78
C LEU A 235 23.86 24.01 -29.82
N VAL A 236 24.45 24.31 -30.99
CA VAL A 236 25.89 24.55 -31.12
C VAL A 236 26.33 25.74 -30.25
N GLN A 237 25.55 26.82 -30.19
CA GLN A 237 25.85 28.00 -29.37
C GLN A 237 25.80 27.71 -27.87
N GLN A 238 24.90 26.81 -27.43
CA GLN A 238 24.77 26.41 -26.03
C GLN A 238 25.94 25.54 -25.53
N ARG A 239 26.87 25.11 -26.41
CA ARG A 239 28.03 24.28 -26.09
C ARG A 239 27.67 22.99 -25.32
N VAL A 240 26.51 22.41 -25.63
CA VAL A 240 26.09 21.10 -25.10
C VAL A 240 27.02 19.98 -25.59
N ALA A 241 27.00 18.84 -24.90
CA ALA A 241 27.78 17.67 -25.32
C ALA A 241 27.25 17.11 -26.65
N TRP A 242 28.15 16.71 -27.54
CA TRP A 242 27.81 16.06 -28.80
C TRP A 242 28.05 14.57 -28.66
N LEU A 243 26.97 13.82 -28.43
CA LEU A 243 27.02 12.37 -28.28
C LEU A 243 26.91 11.73 -29.66
N ILE A 244 28.05 11.40 -30.28
CA ILE A 244 28.12 10.82 -31.62
C ILE A 244 28.33 9.31 -31.53
N ALA A 245 27.36 8.51 -31.99
CA ALA A 245 27.50 7.07 -32.08
C ALA A 245 28.49 6.67 -33.20
N ALA A 246 29.59 6.04 -32.79
CA ALA A 246 30.65 5.54 -33.67
C ALA A 246 31.29 4.30 -33.04
N THR A 247 31.32 3.20 -33.79
CA THR A 247 31.73 1.88 -33.28
C THR A 247 33.16 1.54 -33.65
N ASP A 248 33.54 1.80 -34.91
CA ASP A 248 34.84 1.42 -35.49
C ASP A 248 35.82 2.60 -35.60
N ALA A 249 37.12 2.31 -35.73
CA ALA A 249 38.18 3.31 -35.84
C ALA A 249 37.95 4.36 -36.95
N ALA A 250 37.42 3.96 -38.11
CA ALA A 250 37.12 4.88 -39.20
C ALA A 250 35.98 5.87 -38.85
N GLU A 251 34.94 5.37 -38.18
CA GLU A 251 33.81 6.19 -37.73
C GLU A 251 34.25 7.16 -36.62
N ILE A 252 35.10 6.69 -35.70
CA ILE A 252 35.66 7.50 -34.62
C ILE A 252 36.54 8.62 -35.17
N ARG A 253 37.45 8.33 -36.12
CA ARG A 253 38.27 9.36 -36.77
C ARG A 253 37.43 10.41 -37.50
N ALA A 254 36.33 10.01 -38.13
CA ALA A 254 35.40 10.94 -38.75
C ALA A 254 34.72 11.84 -37.70
N ALA A 255 34.30 11.30 -36.55
CA ALA A 255 33.76 12.08 -35.44
C ALA A 255 34.80 13.07 -34.86
N LEU A 256 36.05 12.62 -34.67
CA LEU A 256 37.15 13.46 -34.21
C LEU A 256 37.46 14.61 -35.18
N ALA A 257 37.44 14.34 -36.49
CA ALA A 257 37.63 15.36 -37.51
C ALA A 257 36.51 16.41 -37.48
N LEU A 258 35.24 15.99 -37.38
CA LEU A 258 34.10 16.92 -37.26
C LEU A 258 34.19 17.76 -35.98
N SER A 259 34.57 17.16 -34.85
CA SER A 259 34.78 17.89 -33.61
C SER A 259 35.88 18.95 -33.74
N ALA A 260 36.99 18.63 -34.41
CA ALA A 260 38.08 19.56 -34.64
C ALA A 260 37.67 20.74 -35.55
N ASP A 261 36.90 20.47 -36.61
CA ASP A 261 36.51 21.48 -37.59
C ASP A 261 35.49 22.48 -37.05
N PHE A 262 34.61 22.04 -36.16
CA PHE A 262 33.49 22.84 -35.63
C PHE A 262 33.62 23.18 -34.14
N GLY A 263 34.66 22.71 -33.45
CA GLY A 263 34.89 22.98 -32.02
C GLY A 263 33.86 22.31 -31.10
N LEU A 264 33.41 21.10 -31.44
CA LEU A 264 32.35 20.40 -30.69
C LEU A 264 32.91 19.72 -29.42
N ASN A 265 32.15 19.79 -28.32
CA ASN A 265 32.42 19.00 -27.11
C ASN A 265 32.03 17.53 -27.33
N LEU A 266 32.93 16.75 -27.92
CA LEU A 266 32.65 15.40 -28.41
C LEU A 266 32.64 14.34 -27.30
N VAL A 267 31.56 13.57 -27.28
CA VAL A 267 31.43 12.31 -26.55
C VAL A 267 31.14 11.20 -27.57
N ILE A 268 32.02 10.20 -27.64
CA ILE A 268 31.86 9.07 -28.57
C ILE A 268 30.99 8.00 -27.87
N ASN A 269 29.85 7.66 -28.47
CA ASN A 269 28.96 6.61 -27.97
C ASN A 269 29.19 5.28 -28.69
N ASP A 270 28.83 4.17 -28.03
CA ASP A 270 29.10 2.77 -28.38
C ASP A 270 30.58 2.38 -28.27
N ALA A 271 31.45 3.06 -29.01
CA ALA A 271 32.92 3.01 -28.92
C ALA A 271 33.53 1.61 -28.72
N THR A 272 32.89 0.58 -29.30
CA THR A 272 33.16 -0.83 -28.98
C THR A 272 34.58 -1.24 -29.35
N TYR A 273 35.11 -0.71 -30.46
CA TYR A 273 36.47 -0.98 -30.94
C TYR A 273 37.38 0.26 -30.84
N ALA A 274 37.09 1.18 -29.91
CA ALA A 274 37.87 2.41 -29.74
C ALA A 274 39.30 2.20 -29.24
N GLY A 275 39.67 0.97 -28.87
CA GLY A 275 41.00 0.64 -28.34
C GLY A 275 42.14 0.90 -29.33
N GLU A 276 41.89 0.79 -30.65
CA GLU A 276 42.88 1.06 -31.70
C GLU A 276 43.25 2.54 -31.84
N VAL A 277 42.35 3.44 -31.43
CA VAL A 277 42.45 4.89 -31.62
C VAL A 277 42.46 5.65 -30.29
N ALA A 278 42.77 4.97 -29.18
CA ALA A 278 42.74 5.53 -27.83
C ALA A 278 43.63 6.78 -27.68
N ASP A 279 44.85 6.74 -28.23
CA ASP A 279 45.79 7.87 -28.18
C ASP A 279 45.27 9.08 -28.99
N GLU A 280 44.63 8.83 -30.14
CA GLU A 280 44.02 9.87 -30.97
C GLU A 280 42.84 10.55 -30.24
N ILE A 281 42.01 9.76 -29.54
CA ILE A 281 40.90 10.27 -28.72
C ILE A 281 41.43 11.13 -27.57
N ALA A 282 42.44 10.63 -26.85
CA ALA A 282 43.05 11.34 -25.72
C ALA A 282 43.69 12.67 -26.16
N ALA A 283 44.44 12.68 -27.26
CA ALA A 283 45.08 13.88 -27.80
C ALA A 283 44.07 14.99 -28.17
N ARG A 284 42.83 14.60 -28.51
CA ARG A 284 41.74 15.53 -28.85
C ARG A 284 40.85 15.90 -27.65
N GLY A 285 41.05 15.28 -26.49
CA GLY A 285 40.28 15.55 -25.27
C GLY A 285 38.82 15.06 -25.31
N ALA A 286 38.47 14.20 -26.28
CA ALA A 286 37.14 13.63 -26.40
C ALA A 286 36.87 12.60 -25.29
N ALA A 287 35.62 12.49 -24.87
CA ALA A 287 35.20 11.48 -23.91
C ALA A 287 34.54 10.28 -24.59
N VAL A 288 34.46 9.16 -23.88
CA VAL A 288 33.92 7.91 -24.42
C VAL A 288 32.87 7.31 -23.48
N VAL A 289 31.72 6.93 -24.05
CA VAL A 289 30.75 6.02 -23.45
C VAL A 289 30.97 4.63 -24.04
N TYR A 290 31.68 3.79 -23.32
CA TYR A 290 32.02 2.44 -23.75
C TYR A 290 30.89 1.47 -23.42
N LYS A 291 30.48 0.70 -24.44
CA LYS A 291 29.52 -0.38 -24.30
C LYS A 291 30.20 -1.70 -24.60
N PRO A 292 30.33 -2.60 -23.61
CA PRO A 292 30.85 -3.94 -23.86
C PRO A 292 30.00 -4.65 -24.92
N PRO A 293 30.62 -5.38 -25.88
CA PRO A 293 29.92 -6.16 -26.91
C PRO A 293 29.33 -7.46 -26.33
N PHE A 294 28.56 -7.33 -25.25
CA PHE A 294 27.86 -8.42 -24.60
C PHE A 294 26.43 -7.99 -24.31
N ASN A 295 25.49 -8.77 -24.82
CA ASN A 295 24.07 -8.65 -24.52
C ASN A 295 23.55 -10.03 -24.14
N PRO A 296 23.09 -10.24 -22.89
CA PRO A 296 22.60 -11.55 -22.44
C PRO A 296 21.33 -11.99 -23.20
N ASP A 297 20.54 -11.05 -23.72
CA ASP A 297 19.21 -11.29 -24.29
C ASP A 297 19.21 -11.43 -25.82
N ILE A 298 20.34 -11.19 -26.48
CA ILE A 298 20.45 -11.29 -27.94
C ILE A 298 21.50 -12.33 -28.31
N SER A 299 21.12 -13.26 -29.19
CA SER A 299 22.08 -14.15 -29.85
C SER A 299 23.11 -13.31 -30.59
N LEU A 300 24.37 -13.36 -30.15
CA LEU A 300 25.49 -12.56 -30.68
C LEU A 300 25.43 -12.50 -32.20
N LEU A 301 24.99 -11.35 -32.72
CA LEU A 301 24.94 -11.12 -34.15
C LEU A 301 26.38 -11.12 -34.66
N ASN A 302 26.67 -12.11 -35.49
CA ASN A 302 27.80 -12.14 -36.41
C ASN A 302 29.18 -12.53 -35.83
N ARG A 303 29.29 -13.75 -35.29
CA ARG A 303 30.58 -14.45 -35.13
C ARG A 303 31.07 -15.04 -36.47
N GLY A 304 31.51 -14.18 -37.40
CA GLY A 304 32.29 -14.62 -38.57
C GLY A 304 31.52 -14.93 -39.85
N LYS A 305 30.26 -14.49 -40.01
CA LYS A 305 29.48 -14.72 -41.24
C LYS A 305 29.58 -13.58 -42.26
N SER A 306 30.07 -12.40 -41.87
CA SER A 306 30.37 -11.29 -42.77
C SER A 306 31.86 -10.98 -42.83
N ALA A 307 32.31 -10.35 -43.92
CA ALA A 307 33.68 -9.86 -44.09
C ALA A 307 34.12 -8.88 -42.98
N ASP A 308 33.18 -8.17 -42.36
CA ASP A 308 33.43 -7.18 -41.31
C ASP A 308 33.33 -7.75 -39.88
N ALA A 309 33.21 -9.07 -39.71
CA ALA A 309 33.02 -9.68 -38.39
C ALA A 309 34.31 -9.61 -37.55
N ARG A 310 34.24 -8.92 -36.40
CA ARG A 310 35.34 -8.80 -35.43
C ARG A 310 35.05 -9.61 -34.18
N TRP A 311 36.11 -10.16 -33.57
CA TRP A 311 36.00 -10.77 -32.25
C TRP A 311 35.92 -9.69 -31.17
N PRO A 312 35.07 -9.88 -30.14
CA PRO A 312 35.02 -8.99 -28.98
C PRO A 312 36.38 -8.79 -28.31
N GLU A 313 36.80 -7.54 -28.11
CA GLU A 313 37.97 -7.18 -27.31
C GLU A 313 37.52 -6.77 -25.91
N SER A 314 38.03 -7.46 -24.87
CA SER A 314 37.68 -7.19 -23.48
C SER A 314 38.49 -6.07 -22.85
N ASP A 315 39.69 -5.77 -23.35
CA ASP A 315 40.64 -4.82 -22.75
C ASP A 315 40.52 -3.38 -23.27
N VAL A 316 39.52 -3.09 -24.11
CA VAL A 316 39.29 -1.76 -24.71
C VAL A 316 39.15 -0.66 -23.65
N ALA A 317 38.33 -0.89 -22.63
CA ALA A 317 38.16 0.05 -21.52
C ALA A 317 39.48 0.34 -20.78
N ALA A 318 40.30 -0.70 -20.57
CA ALA A 318 41.59 -0.56 -19.91
C ALA A 318 42.62 0.20 -20.77
N ARG A 319 42.59 0.02 -22.09
CA ARG A 319 43.44 0.80 -23.04
C ARG A 319 43.04 2.28 -23.04
N LEU A 320 41.73 2.58 -23.12
CA LEU A 320 41.22 3.95 -23.07
C LEU A 320 41.60 4.66 -21.76
N ALA A 321 41.43 3.98 -20.62
CA ALA A 321 41.81 4.52 -19.33
C ALA A 321 43.33 4.78 -19.23
N ARG A 322 44.18 3.86 -19.73
CA ARG A 322 45.65 4.04 -19.76
C ARG A 322 46.08 5.21 -20.64
N ALA A 323 45.37 5.48 -21.73
CA ALA A 323 45.62 6.63 -22.60
C ALA A 323 45.16 7.97 -21.98
N GLY A 324 44.48 7.94 -20.82
CA GLY A 324 43.96 9.14 -20.15
C GLY A 324 42.61 9.62 -20.69
N VAL A 325 41.87 8.78 -21.42
CA VAL A 325 40.53 9.11 -21.93
C VAL A 325 39.51 9.08 -20.79
N ARG A 326 38.65 10.10 -20.73
CA ARG A 326 37.49 10.12 -19.81
C ARG A 326 36.47 9.07 -20.26
N LEU A 327 36.27 8.05 -19.44
CA LEU A 327 35.49 6.86 -19.77
C LEU A 327 34.26 6.71 -18.86
N ALA A 328 33.07 6.65 -19.46
CA ALA A 328 31.86 6.15 -18.84
C ALA A 328 31.51 4.77 -19.42
N VAL A 329 30.83 3.94 -18.63
CA VAL A 329 30.37 2.60 -19.07
C VAL A 329 28.85 2.59 -19.12
N ALA A 330 28.31 2.00 -20.18
CA ALA A 330 26.87 1.75 -20.33
C ALA A 330 26.62 0.29 -20.76
N PRO A 331 25.42 -0.25 -20.52
CA PRO A 331 25.03 -1.55 -21.05
C PRO A 331 25.13 -1.61 -22.58
N GLY A 332 25.33 -2.82 -23.12
CA GLY A 332 25.37 -3.07 -24.56
C GLY A 332 24.10 -2.58 -25.28
N SER A 333 24.19 -2.35 -26.60
CA SER A 333 23.01 -1.98 -27.39
C SER A 333 21.94 -3.08 -27.31
N GLY A 334 20.73 -2.69 -26.92
CA GLY A 334 19.61 -3.60 -26.67
C GLY A 334 19.67 -4.37 -25.34
N ALA A 335 20.65 -4.12 -24.47
CA ALA A 335 20.69 -4.73 -23.13
C ALA A 335 19.81 -3.95 -22.15
N SER A 336 19.45 -4.60 -21.04
CA SER A 336 18.66 -3.96 -19.99
C SER A 336 19.51 -2.92 -19.26
N PRO A 337 18.95 -1.77 -18.84
CA PRO A 337 19.66 -0.85 -17.94
C PRO A 337 20.16 -1.52 -16.66
N ARG A 338 19.50 -2.59 -16.19
CA ARG A 338 19.89 -3.39 -15.01
C ARG A 338 21.29 -4.01 -15.13
N ASP A 339 21.77 -4.19 -16.35
CA ASP A 339 23.06 -4.81 -16.63
C ASP A 339 24.24 -3.84 -16.47
N LEU A 340 24.01 -2.61 -16.00
CA LEU A 340 25.06 -1.60 -15.80
C LEU A 340 26.22 -2.10 -14.92
N ARG A 341 25.91 -2.70 -13.76
CA ARG A 341 26.94 -3.27 -12.87
C ARG A 341 27.69 -4.39 -13.55
N PHE A 342 27.00 -5.22 -14.33
CA PHE A 342 27.61 -6.30 -15.08
C PHE A 342 28.53 -5.78 -16.20
N ALA A 343 28.12 -4.72 -16.91
CA ALA A 343 28.96 -4.06 -17.91
C ALA A 343 30.24 -3.47 -17.30
N ALA A 344 30.15 -2.84 -16.12
CA ALA A 344 31.31 -2.36 -15.38
C ALA A 344 32.20 -3.52 -14.89
N PHE A 345 31.61 -4.63 -14.45
CA PHE A 345 32.34 -5.85 -14.10
C PHE A 345 33.10 -6.44 -15.29
N LEU A 346 32.51 -6.45 -16.49
CA LEU A 346 33.19 -6.89 -17.71
C LEU A 346 34.38 -5.98 -18.06
N ALA A 347 34.23 -4.66 -17.93
CA ALA A 347 35.33 -3.73 -18.11
C ALA A 347 36.47 -3.97 -17.09
N MET A 348 36.12 -4.23 -15.83
CA MET A 348 37.08 -4.59 -14.78
C MET A 348 37.79 -5.91 -15.10
N ARG A 349 37.04 -6.92 -15.58
CA ARG A 349 37.62 -8.21 -16.00
C ARG A 349 38.56 -8.07 -17.20
N GLY A 350 38.32 -7.07 -18.04
CA GLY A 350 39.19 -6.62 -19.13
C GLY A 350 40.47 -5.88 -18.69
N GLY A 351 40.67 -5.66 -17.39
CA GLY A 351 41.85 -4.98 -16.84
C GLY A 351 41.64 -3.52 -16.47
N LEU A 352 40.40 -3.02 -16.45
CA LEU A 352 40.10 -1.70 -15.89
C LEU A 352 40.21 -1.76 -14.35
N ASP A 353 40.82 -0.75 -13.75
CA ASP A 353 40.90 -0.64 -12.29
C ASP A 353 39.49 -0.55 -11.65
N SER A 354 39.32 -1.15 -10.47
CA SER A 354 38.02 -1.24 -9.80
C SER A 354 37.46 0.14 -9.41
N ALA A 355 38.31 1.05 -8.94
CA ALA A 355 37.88 2.41 -8.58
C ALA A 355 37.49 3.21 -9.82
N LEU A 356 38.24 3.06 -10.91
CA LEU A 356 37.89 3.66 -12.21
C LEU A 356 36.61 3.07 -12.80
N ALA A 357 36.38 1.76 -12.68
CA ALA A 357 35.17 1.11 -13.13
C ALA A 357 33.93 1.61 -12.36
N LEU A 358 34.03 1.79 -11.04
CA LEU A 358 32.97 2.38 -10.23
C LEU A 358 32.72 3.85 -10.61
N ARG A 359 33.79 4.62 -10.80
CA ARG A 359 33.71 6.01 -11.27
C ARG A 359 33.03 6.11 -12.64
N ALA A 360 33.28 5.16 -13.54
CA ALA A 360 32.72 5.11 -14.89
C ALA A 360 31.20 4.90 -14.93
N ILE A 361 30.58 4.43 -13.84
CA ILE A 361 29.12 4.27 -13.70
C ILE A 361 28.49 5.23 -12.68
N THR A 362 29.26 6.20 -12.16
CA THR A 362 28.81 7.17 -11.15
C THR A 362 29.23 8.60 -11.52
N LEU A 363 30.46 8.99 -11.19
CA LEU A 363 30.95 10.37 -11.35
C LEU A 363 31.26 10.72 -12.80
N THR A 364 31.90 9.83 -13.58
CA THR A 364 32.26 10.14 -14.97
C THR A 364 31.03 10.52 -15.80
N PRO A 365 29.93 9.72 -15.86
CA PRO A 365 28.75 10.12 -16.63
C PRO A 365 28.12 11.42 -16.13
N ALA A 366 28.15 11.70 -14.82
CA ALA A 366 27.68 12.98 -14.28
C ALA A 366 28.53 14.17 -14.78
N GLU A 367 29.85 13.99 -14.92
CA GLU A 367 30.76 15.00 -15.49
C GLU A 367 30.53 15.18 -17.00
N LEU A 368 30.29 14.10 -17.75
CA LEU A 368 30.04 14.16 -19.19
C LEU A 368 28.83 15.02 -19.54
N TYR A 369 27.78 14.93 -18.72
CA TYR A 369 26.52 15.66 -18.93
C TYR A 369 26.39 16.93 -18.09
N GLY A 370 27.42 17.29 -17.32
CA GLY A 370 27.46 18.51 -16.52
C GLY A 370 26.42 18.55 -15.39
N VAL A 371 26.25 17.42 -14.70
CA VAL A 371 25.37 17.26 -13.51
C VAL A 371 26.15 16.72 -12.28
N ALA A 372 27.49 16.74 -12.36
CA ALA A 372 28.38 16.27 -11.29
C ALA A 372 28.30 17.11 -10.01
N ASP A 373 27.73 18.32 -10.07
CA ASP A 373 27.42 19.16 -8.90
C ASP A 373 26.25 18.61 -8.07
N ARG A 374 25.39 17.76 -8.67
CA ARG A 374 24.21 17.18 -8.02
C ARG A 374 24.36 15.71 -7.69
N VAL A 375 24.88 14.89 -8.60
CA VAL A 375 24.90 13.41 -8.50
C VAL A 375 26.28 12.83 -8.83
N GLY A 376 26.47 11.53 -8.53
CA GLY A 376 27.64 10.76 -8.94
C GLY A 376 28.78 10.63 -7.91
N SER A 377 28.69 11.29 -6.75
CA SER A 377 29.61 11.09 -5.62
C SER A 377 28.92 11.41 -4.29
N ILE A 378 29.50 10.95 -3.16
CA ILE A 378 29.00 11.24 -1.81
C ILE A 378 29.76 12.44 -1.24
N GLU A 379 29.23 13.65 -1.46
CA GLU A 379 29.85 14.88 -0.97
C GLU A 379 28.80 15.82 -0.35
N PRO A 380 29.18 16.61 0.67
CA PRO A 380 28.28 17.63 1.23
C PRO A 380 27.70 18.56 0.15
N GLY A 381 26.39 18.79 0.19
CA GLY A 381 25.64 19.66 -0.74
C GLY A 381 25.04 18.94 -1.96
N LYS A 382 25.53 17.74 -2.29
CA LYS A 382 24.97 16.91 -3.37
C LYS A 382 23.65 16.27 -2.97
N ASP A 383 22.89 15.83 -3.96
CA ASP A 383 21.62 15.14 -3.74
C ASP A 383 21.91 13.78 -3.09
N ALA A 384 21.08 13.40 -2.11
CA ALA A 384 21.25 12.17 -1.33
C ALA A 384 20.75 10.93 -2.09
N ASP A 385 21.39 10.68 -3.23
CA ASP A 385 21.17 9.51 -4.09
C ASP A 385 22.24 8.46 -3.77
N LEU A 386 21.84 7.39 -3.06
CA LEU A 386 22.76 6.41 -2.46
C LEU A 386 22.29 4.98 -2.73
N VAL A 387 23.24 4.06 -2.91
CA VAL A 387 22.97 2.63 -3.02
C VAL A 387 23.64 1.93 -1.85
N VAL A 388 22.89 1.06 -1.17
CA VAL A 388 23.40 0.22 -0.11
C VAL A 388 23.46 -1.22 -0.61
N LEU A 389 24.62 -1.85 -0.51
CA LEU A 389 24.86 -3.22 -0.92
C LEU A 389 25.35 -4.07 0.26
N ASN A 390 25.18 -5.39 0.15
CA ASN A 390 25.69 -6.36 1.12
C ASN A 390 27.18 -6.74 0.91
N GLY A 391 27.87 -6.03 0.02
CA GLY A 391 29.25 -6.25 -0.38
C GLY A 391 29.70 -5.21 -1.41
N LEU A 392 30.84 -5.41 -2.07
CA LEU A 392 31.40 -4.43 -3.00
C LEU A 392 30.50 -4.23 -4.24
N PRO A 393 30.31 -2.99 -4.73
CA PRO A 393 29.40 -2.71 -5.86
C PRO A 393 29.69 -3.49 -7.14
N LEU A 394 30.95 -3.81 -7.42
CA LEU A 394 31.36 -4.50 -8.65
C LEU A 394 31.55 -6.01 -8.47
N ASP A 395 31.27 -6.55 -7.27
CA ASP A 395 31.19 -7.99 -7.09
C ASP A 395 29.80 -8.48 -7.49
N MET A 396 29.75 -9.44 -8.42
CA MET A 396 28.49 -10.02 -8.90
C MET A 396 27.79 -10.90 -7.85
N GLY A 397 28.49 -11.31 -6.78
CA GLY A 397 27.85 -11.92 -5.61
C GLY A 397 27.11 -10.92 -4.71
N SER A 398 27.34 -9.62 -4.89
CA SER A 398 26.74 -8.56 -4.07
C SER A 398 25.39 -8.10 -4.63
N SER A 399 24.38 -8.03 -3.76
CA SER A 399 23.03 -7.55 -4.06
C SER A 399 22.78 -6.17 -3.44
N VAL A 400 21.87 -5.42 -4.07
CA VAL A 400 21.38 -4.15 -3.54
C VAL A 400 20.42 -4.45 -2.40
N VAL A 401 20.68 -3.86 -1.23
CA VAL A 401 19.88 -3.94 -0.01
C VAL A 401 18.86 -2.81 0.03
N SER A 402 19.25 -1.61 -0.37
CA SER A 402 18.34 -0.47 -0.50
C SER A 402 18.89 0.57 -1.47
N THR A 403 17.98 1.31 -2.08
CA THR A 403 18.29 2.44 -2.95
C THR A 403 17.60 3.68 -2.40
N TRP A 404 18.36 4.75 -2.26
CA TRP A 404 17.92 6.04 -1.79
C TRP A 404 17.99 7.06 -2.93
N SER A 405 17.00 7.93 -3.01
CA SER A 405 16.99 9.09 -3.90
C SER A 405 16.45 10.28 -3.12
N ASP A 406 17.09 11.44 -3.27
CA ASP A 406 16.70 12.67 -2.57
C ASP A 406 16.47 12.45 -1.06
N GLY A 407 17.31 11.61 -0.44
CA GLY A 407 17.31 11.36 0.99
C GLY A 407 16.18 10.48 1.52
N ALA A 408 15.33 9.92 0.64
CA ALA A 408 14.32 8.94 0.99
C ALA A 408 14.68 7.54 0.46
N THR A 409 14.27 6.48 1.16
CA THR A 409 14.36 5.11 0.62
C THR A 409 13.30 4.93 -0.46
N VAL A 410 13.74 4.68 -1.69
CA VAL A 410 12.85 4.53 -2.85
C VAL A 410 12.68 3.08 -3.28
N TRP A 411 13.63 2.20 -2.91
CA TRP A 411 13.52 0.77 -3.14
C TRP A 411 14.22 -0.02 -2.04
N SER A 412 13.61 -1.14 -1.64
CA SER A 412 14.25 -2.20 -0.83
C SER A 412 13.55 -3.54 -1.10
N PRO A 413 14.23 -4.70 -0.95
CA PRO A 413 13.62 -6.02 -1.16
C PRO A 413 12.34 -6.27 -0.36
N THR A 414 12.22 -5.63 0.81
CA THR A 414 11.04 -5.72 1.68
C THR A 414 9.91 -4.77 1.26
N ALA A 415 10.23 -3.71 0.51
CA ALA A 415 9.26 -2.72 0.03
C ALA A 415 8.71 -3.04 -1.38
N SER A 416 9.36 -3.92 -2.16
CA SER A 416 9.00 -4.20 -3.55
C SER A 416 8.14 -5.45 -3.77
N ALA A 417 7.38 -5.88 -2.76
CA ALA A 417 6.38 -6.93 -2.92
C ALA A 417 4.97 -6.32 -2.84
N ASP A 418 4.35 -6.10 -4.00
CA ASP A 418 2.92 -5.85 -4.16
C ASP A 418 2.06 -7.10 -3.81
N ASP A 419 2.51 -7.96 -2.89
CA ASP A 419 1.78 -9.13 -2.41
C ASP A 419 1.96 -9.30 -0.88
N ALA A 420 0.84 -9.16 -0.16
CA ALA A 420 0.62 -9.46 1.26
C ALA A 420 1.36 -8.59 2.31
N GLY A 421 0.66 -7.56 2.78
CA GLY A 421 0.81 -6.95 4.12
C GLY A 421 2.20 -6.41 4.45
N MET A 422 2.37 -5.08 4.38
CA MET A 422 3.60 -4.36 4.75
C MET A 422 4.43 -5.10 5.81
N ALA A 423 5.43 -5.87 5.37
CA ALA A 423 6.45 -6.38 6.26
C ALA A 423 7.32 -5.18 6.60
N ALA A 424 6.93 -4.45 7.65
CA ALA A 424 7.65 -3.29 8.15
C ALA A 424 9.14 -3.65 8.31
N GLN A 425 10.01 -2.76 7.82
CA GLN A 425 11.46 -2.88 8.04
C GLN A 425 11.71 -3.13 9.54
N PRO A 426 12.65 -4.01 9.92
CA PRO A 426 12.90 -4.28 11.33
C PRO A 426 13.21 -2.97 12.07
N VAL A 427 12.52 -2.68 13.17
CA VAL A 427 12.77 -1.46 13.95
C VAL A 427 13.39 -1.86 15.28
N VAL A 428 14.51 -1.25 15.63
CA VAL A 428 15.15 -1.40 16.94
C VAL A 428 14.96 -0.09 17.70
N ILE A 429 14.16 -0.11 18.76
CA ILE A 429 13.97 1.06 19.62
C ILE A 429 14.93 0.92 20.81
N GLN A 430 15.73 1.96 21.04
CA GLN A 430 16.69 2.06 22.14
C GLN A 430 16.31 3.20 23.06
N VAL A 431 16.10 2.90 24.33
CA VAL A 431 15.66 3.87 25.33
C VAL A 431 16.39 3.71 26.66
N ASP A 432 16.46 4.79 27.41
CA ASP A 432 17.00 4.78 28.77
C ASP A 432 16.06 4.05 29.73
N GLU A 433 14.74 4.22 29.56
CA GLU A 433 13.70 3.54 30.33
C GLU A 433 12.71 2.78 29.43
N LEU A 434 12.75 1.44 29.47
CA LEU A 434 11.76 0.61 28.77
C LEU A 434 10.75 0.03 29.75
N HIS A 435 9.53 0.55 29.72
CA HIS A 435 8.42 0.10 30.56
C HIS A 435 7.73 -1.10 29.91
N LEU A 436 7.61 -2.22 30.61
CA LEU A 436 7.05 -3.47 30.03
C LEU A 436 5.52 -3.58 30.12
N GLY A 437 4.86 -2.69 30.89
CA GLY A 437 3.40 -2.64 31.05
C GLY A 437 2.85 -3.34 32.30
N ASP A 438 3.67 -4.10 33.03
CA ASP A 438 3.33 -4.74 34.32
C ASP A 438 3.90 -3.99 35.54
N GLY A 439 4.66 -2.92 35.29
CA GLY A 439 5.35 -2.12 36.30
C GLY A 439 6.87 -2.35 36.34
N HIS A 440 7.40 -3.37 35.64
CA HIS A 440 8.84 -3.54 35.47
C HIS A 440 9.38 -2.56 34.42
N VAL A 441 10.59 -2.04 34.70
CA VAL A 441 11.30 -1.09 33.83
C VAL A 441 12.72 -1.59 33.63
N LEU A 442 13.14 -1.72 32.37
CA LEU A 442 14.53 -2.04 32.01
C LEU A 442 15.31 -0.74 31.79
N ARG A 443 16.52 -0.66 32.35
CA ARG A 443 17.40 0.50 32.26
C ARG A 443 18.86 0.07 32.02
N PRO A 444 19.45 0.26 30.83
CA PRO A 444 18.82 0.69 29.57
C PRO A 444 17.98 -0.44 28.93
N GLY A 445 17.05 -0.10 28.05
CA GLY A 445 16.18 -1.07 27.38
C GLY A 445 16.22 -0.96 25.86
N GLN A 446 16.17 -2.11 25.19
CA GLN A 446 16.05 -2.23 23.75
C GLN A 446 14.93 -3.21 23.37
N ILE A 447 14.25 -2.92 22.26
CA ILE A 447 13.19 -3.77 21.71
C ILE A 447 13.34 -3.86 20.19
N LEU A 448 13.21 -5.08 19.65
CA LEU A 448 13.20 -5.37 18.22
C LEU A 448 11.77 -5.66 17.76
N LEU A 449 11.28 -4.85 16.82
CA LEU A 449 10.00 -5.00 16.14
C LEU A 449 10.25 -5.63 14.76
N GLN A 450 9.56 -6.72 14.46
CA GLN A 450 9.71 -7.42 13.18
C GLN A 450 8.41 -8.11 12.79
N ASN A 451 8.01 -8.00 11.52
CA ASN A 451 6.79 -8.64 10.98
C ASN A 451 5.52 -8.33 11.80
N GLY A 452 5.41 -7.08 12.26
CA GLY A 452 4.32 -6.59 13.10
C GLY A 452 4.24 -7.16 14.52
N LYS A 453 5.27 -7.88 14.96
CA LYS A 453 5.37 -8.44 16.31
C LYS A 453 6.63 -7.99 17.02
N ILE A 454 6.62 -8.11 18.34
CA ILE A 454 7.80 -7.96 19.18
C ILE A 454 8.63 -9.23 19.05
N ALA A 455 9.84 -9.14 18.49
CA ALA A 455 10.72 -10.28 18.31
C ALA A 455 11.60 -10.52 19.54
N GLU A 456 12.20 -9.46 20.10
CA GLU A 456 13.14 -9.55 21.22
C GLU A 456 13.07 -8.30 22.10
N ILE A 457 13.30 -8.47 23.40
CA ILE A 457 13.41 -7.38 24.40
C ILE A 457 14.58 -7.71 25.32
N GLY A 458 15.39 -6.71 25.64
CA GLY A 458 16.47 -6.84 26.63
C GLY A 458 17.34 -5.59 26.69
N GLU A 459 18.42 -5.63 27.46
CA GLU A 459 19.42 -4.54 27.47
C GLU A 459 20.14 -4.41 26.12
N ARG A 460 20.23 -5.51 25.37
CA ARG A 460 20.76 -5.59 24.01
C ARG A 460 19.95 -6.62 23.23
N VAL A 461 19.50 -6.22 22.03
CA VAL A 461 18.74 -7.07 21.11
C VAL A 461 19.50 -7.24 19.79
N ALA A 462 19.13 -8.26 19.02
CA ALA A 462 19.65 -8.44 17.67
C ALA A 462 19.30 -7.23 16.79
N ARG A 463 20.21 -6.87 15.86
CA ARG A 463 19.98 -5.87 14.83
C ARG A 463 20.02 -6.54 13.46
N PRO A 464 18.88 -7.01 12.94
CA PRO A 464 18.79 -7.54 11.59
C PRO A 464 19.27 -6.51 10.55
N ARG A 465 19.72 -6.97 9.38
CA ARG A 465 20.19 -6.07 8.32
C ARG A 465 19.09 -5.13 7.85
N GLY A 466 19.41 -3.85 7.70
CA GLY A 466 18.44 -2.81 7.31
C GLY A 466 17.51 -2.39 8.45
N ALA A 467 17.86 -2.72 9.71
CA ALA A 467 17.07 -2.30 10.84
C ALA A 467 17.18 -0.78 11.07
N VAL A 468 16.03 -0.13 11.23
CA VAL A 468 15.97 1.28 11.62
C VAL A 468 16.17 1.35 13.13
N VAL A 469 17.21 2.05 13.58
CA VAL A 469 17.50 2.24 15.01
C VAL A 469 16.95 3.59 15.44
N VAL A 470 15.88 3.56 16.23
CA VAL A 470 15.28 4.76 16.80
C VAL A 470 15.71 4.90 18.25
N ARG A 471 16.20 6.08 18.63
CA ARG A 471 16.62 6.39 20.00
C ARG A 471 15.62 7.33 20.65
N GLY A 472 15.37 7.15 21.95
CA GLY A 472 14.60 8.10 22.74
C GLY A 472 14.84 7.90 24.24
N VAL A 473 14.08 8.62 25.07
CA VAL A 473 14.28 8.60 26.53
C VAL A 473 13.53 7.44 27.18
N ALA A 474 12.24 7.30 26.87
CA ALA A 474 11.42 6.23 27.41
C ALA A 474 10.52 5.60 26.36
N ALA A 475 10.24 4.30 26.50
CA ALA A 475 9.25 3.60 25.71
C ALA A 475 8.30 2.77 26.59
N MET A 476 7.06 2.63 26.16
CA MET A 476 6.02 1.87 26.85
C MET A 476 5.11 1.14 25.85
N PRO A 477 4.32 0.13 26.29
CA PRO A 477 3.29 -0.46 25.43
C PRO A 477 2.25 0.59 25.05
N GLY A 478 1.64 0.43 23.87
CA GLY A 478 0.51 1.25 23.44
C GLY A 478 -0.63 1.28 24.45
N ILE A 479 -1.30 2.45 24.55
CA ILE A 479 -2.43 2.64 25.47
C ILE A 479 -3.63 1.87 24.94
N VAL A 480 -4.31 1.16 25.84
CA VAL A 480 -5.52 0.40 25.56
C VAL A 480 -6.71 1.14 26.17
N ASP A 481 -7.58 1.68 25.32
CA ASP A 481 -8.87 2.22 25.76
C ASP A 481 -9.84 1.07 26.03
N ALA A 482 -10.13 0.82 27.31
CA ALA A 482 -10.95 -0.32 27.72
C ALA A 482 -12.42 -0.20 27.27
N LEU A 483 -12.92 1.02 27.05
CA LEU A 483 -14.27 1.25 26.53
C LEU A 483 -14.39 2.63 25.86
N GLY A 484 -14.41 2.64 24.54
CA GLY A 484 -14.56 3.82 23.71
C GLY A 484 -15.85 3.87 22.91
N TYR A 485 -16.17 5.06 22.41
CA TYR A 485 -17.29 5.33 21.49
C TYR A 485 -16.83 6.00 20.19
N LEU A 486 -15.55 5.83 19.83
CA LEU A 486 -14.94 6.47 18.67
C LEU A 486 -15.75 6.16 17.40
N GLY A 487 -16.26 7.19 16.72
CA GLY A 487 -17.12 7.07 15.53
C GLY A 487 -18.61 6.74 15.80
N LEU A 488 -19.02 6.58 17.07
CA LEU A 488 -20.39 6.19 17.46
C LEU A 488 -21.10 7.22 18.36
N GLU A 489 -20.56 8.43 18.50
CA GLU A 489 -20.97 9.42 19.49
C GLU A 489 -22.44 9.91 19.34
N GLY A 490 -23.02 9.82 18.15
CA GLY A 490 -24.42 10.17 17.87
C GLY A 490 -25.44 9.02 17.94
N SER A 491 -25.00 7.78 18.16
CA SER A 491 -25.90 6.62 18.12
C SER A 491 -26.69 6.46 19.43
N ALA A 492 -27.99 6.74 19.39
CA ALA A 492 -28.90 6.50 20.52
C ALA A 492 -29.52 5.08 20.52
N ARG A 493 -29.33 4.29 19.44
CA ARG A 493 -29.96 2.98 19.29
C ARG A 493 -29.05 1.86 19.78
N SER A 494 -29.58 1.03 20.67
CA SER A 494 -28.94 -0.25 21.02
C SER A 494 -29.06 -1.23 19.84
N VAL A 495 -28.01 -2.04 19.66
CA VAL A 495 -28.00 -3.17 18.73
C VAL A 495 -28.08 -4.49 19.50
N GLY A 496 -28.41 -5.60 18.83
CA GLY A 496 -28.32 -6.93 19.44
C GLY A 496 -26.88 -7.42 19.53
N VAL A 497 -26.62 -8.40 20.40
CA VAL A 497 -25.30 -9.06 20.57
C VAL A 497 -24.80 -9.69 19.26
N ASP A 498 -25.71 -10.08 18.37
CA ASP A 498 -25.44 -10.65 17.05
C ASP A 498 -24.92 -9.63 16.02
N TYR A 499 -24.98 -8.34 16.33
CA TYR A 499 -24.56 -7.30 15.39
C TYR A 499 -23.03 -7.17 15.34
N LYS A 500 -22.45 -7.33 14.15
CA LYS A 500 -21.02 -7.11 13.91
C LYS A 500 -20.70 -5.61 13.81
N LEU A 501 -20.06 -5.05 14.83
CA LEU A 501 -19.58 -3.68 14.89
C LEU A 501 -18.41 -3.42 13.94
N SER A 502 -17.64 -4.44 13.56
CA SER A 502 -16.55 -4.30 12.57
C SER A 502 -17.01 -3.72 11.23
N ARG A 503 -18.30 -3.89 10.88
CA ARG A 503 -18.90 -3.32 9.66
C ARG A 503 -18.96 -1.79 9.66
N LEU A 504 -18.81 -1.16 10.83
CA LEU A 504 -18.80 0.29 11.00
C LEU A 504 -17.39 0.88 10.94
N LEU A 505 -16.36 0.03 10.99
CA LEU A 505 -14.96 0.43 10.98
C LEU A 505 -14.43 0.45 9.54
N GLY A 506 -13.54 1.40 9.24
CA GLY A 506 -12.79 1.45 7.99
C GLY A 506 -11.32 1.78 8.25
N PRO A 507 -10.36 1.12 7.59
CA PRO A 507 -8.95 1.43 7.77
C PRO A 507 -8.64 2.84 7.24
N GLY A 508 -7.72 3.54 7.92
CA GLY A 508 -7.19 4.83 7.46
C GLY A 508 -8.03 6.08 7.82
N ASP A 509 -8.98 6.00 8.75
CA ASP A 509 -9.70 7.19 9.23
C ASP A 509 -8.73 8.17 9.92
N VAL A 510 -8.89 9.46 9.62
CA VAL A 510 -8.09 10.56 10.17
C VAL A 510 -8.31 10.70 11.68
N ALA A 511 -9.54 10.51 12.16
CA ALA A 511 -9.86 10.58 13.59
C ALA A 511 -9.16 9.46 14.36
N ASP A 512 -9.22 8.24 13.83
CA ASP A 512 -8.55 7.07 14.38
C ASP A 512 -7.02 7.25 14.42
N ARG A 513 -6.42 7.77 13.34
CA ARG A 513 -4.97 8.07 13.31
C ARG A 513 -4.57 9.14 14.32
N ARG A 514 -5.40 10.17 14.53
CA ARG A 514 -5.16 11.21 15.55
C ARG A 514 -5.14 10.61 16.96
N VAL A 515 -6.08 9.70 17.25
CA VAL A 515 -6.14 8.98 18.53
C VAL A 515 -4.93 8.06 18.73
N ALA A 516 -4.51 7.34 17.69
CA ALA A 516 -3.29 6.53 17.74
C ALA A 516 -2.02 7.35 17.99
N ARG A 517 -1.91 8.55 17.42
CA ARG A 517 -0.78 9.46 17.70
C ARG A 517 -0.74 9.99 19.12
N ALA A 518 -1.91 10.17 19.74
CA ALA A 518 -1.98 10.50 21.15
C ALA A 518 -1.56 9.32 22.07
N GLY A 519 -1.32 8.14 21.49
CA GLY A 519 -0.78 6.97 22.16
C GLY A 519 -1.75 5.79 22.27
N VAL A 520 -3.01 5.94 21.85
CA VAL A 520 -4.04 4.90 21.96
C VAL A 520 -3.98 3.96 20.76
N THR A 521 -3.29 2.84 20.91
CA THR A 521 -3.08 1.88 19.81
C THR A 521 -4.20 0.84 19.71
N THR A 522 -4.99 0.65 20.78
CA THR A 522 -6.09 -0.31 20.83
C THR A 522 -7.32 0.31 21.49
N VAL A 523 -8.49 0.12 20.90
CA VAL A 523 -9.78 0.61 21.41
C VAL A 523 -10.80 -0.52 21.51
N GLY A 524 -11.42 -0.67 22.69
CA GLY A 524 -12.61 -1.49 22.90
C GLY A 524 -13.88 -0.70 22.56
N LEU A 525 -14.35 -0.81 21.33
CA LEU A 525 -15.52 -0.07 20.84
C LEU A 525 -16.83 -0.77 21.18
N SER A 526 -17.78 -0.03 21.72
CA SER A 526 -19.16 -0.48 21.90
C SER A 526 -20.14 0.68 21.68
N VAL A 527 -21.43 0.40 21.70
CA VAL A 527 -22.46 1.46 21.63
C VAL A 527 -22.65 2.11 23.00
N ARG A 528 -23.02 3.40 23.01
CA ARG A 528 -23.19 4.21 24.23
C ARG A 528 -24.20 3.62 25.21
N ASN A 529 -25.34 3.16 24.71
CA ASN A 529 -26.45 2.66 25.52
C ASN A 529 -26.63 1.15 25.37
N PRO A 530 -26.16 0.33 26.34
CA PRO A 530 -26.37 -1.12 26.29
C PRO A 530 -27.82 -1.49 26.60
N SER A 531 -28.31 -2.59 26.03
CA SER A 531 -29.56 -3.23 26.46
C SER A 531 -29.30 -4.24 27.59
N PRO A 532 -30.30 -4.62 28.40
CA PRO A 532 -30.14 -5.71 29.37
C PRO A 532 -29.85 -7.07 28.70
N ALA A 533 -30.28 -7.24 27.44
CA ALA A 533 -29.96 -8.41 26.61
C ALA A 533 -28.52 -8.39 26.06
N GLY A 534 -27.79 -7.29 26.26
CA GLY A 534 -26.39 -7.11 25.89
C GLY A 534 -26.18 -6.42 24.55
N VAL A 535 -24.98 -5.85 24.41
CA VAL A 535 -24.42 -5.31 23.17
C VAL A 535 -22.99 -5.80 22.99
N PRO A 536 -22.52 -5.99 21.76
CA PRO A 536 -21.18 -6.48 21.52
C PRO A 536 -20.12 -5.39 21.78
N ILE A 537 -18.91 -5.83 22.07
CA ILE A 537 -17.69 -5.01 22.11
C ILE A 537 -16.76 -5.56 21.04
N VAL A 538 -16.23 -4.69 20.18
CA VAL A 538 -15.16 -5.03 19.23
C VAL A 538 -13.86 -4.39 19.68
N ALA A 539 -12.77 -5.15 19.64
CA ALA A 539 -11.44 -4.59 19.86
C ALA A 539 -10.79 -4.33 18.50
N TYR A 540 -10.31 -3.11 18.28
CA TYR A 540 -9.67 -2.74 17.02
C TYR A 540 -8.49 -1.79 17.24
N LYS A 541 -7.63 -1.68 16.21
CA LYS A 541 -6.45 -0.81 16.20
C LYS A 541 -6.69 0.42 15.32
N PRO A 542 -6.83 1.63 15.88
CA PRO A 542 -7.21 2.82 15.10
C PRO A 542 -6.30 3.11 13.89
N ALA A 543 -4.98 2.93 14.01
CA ALA A 543 -4.05 3.21 12.92
C ALA A 543 -3.72 2.02 12.00
N ALA A 544 -4.54 0.96 11.99
CA ALA A 544 -4.36 -0.13 11.04
C ALA A 544 -4.64 0.31 9.59
N ASN A 545 -3.85 -0.20 8.65
CA ASN A 545 -3.94 0.14 7.23
C ASN A 545 -4.80 -0.83 6.41
N ASP A 546 -5.17 -1.97 6.98
CA ASP A 546 -5.96 -3.02 6.33
C ASP A 546 -7.00 -3.60 7.29
N PHE A 547 -8.06 -4.20 6.75
CA PHE A 547 -9.17 -4.71 7.55
C PHE A 547 -8.80 -5.89 8.46
N ASP A 548 -7.85 -6.73 8.04
CA ASP A 548 -7.45 -7.93 8.78
C ASP A 548 -6.62 -7.57 10.01
N SER A 549 -5.80 -6.51 9.91
CA SER A 549 -4.99 -5.98 11.02
C SER A 549 -5.75 -4.96 11.89
N LEU A 550 -6.84 -4.39 11.37
CA LEU A 550 -7.74 -3.47 12.07
C LEU A 550 -8.46 -4.15 13.22
N VAL A 551 -9.11 -5.30 12.98
CA VAL A 551 -9.93 -5.97 14.00
C VAL A 551 -9.10 -7.00 14.77
N LEU A 552 -8.84 -6.72 16.05
CA LEU A 552 -8.12 -7.64 16.94
C LEU A 552 -8.96 -8.86 17.30
N ARG A 553 -10.21 -8.61 17.68
CA ARG A 553 -11.18 -9.62 18.12
C ARG A 553 -12.60 -9.10 18.02
N GLU A 554 -13.49 -9.91 17.46
CA GLU A 554 -14.92 -9.64 17.44
C GLU A 554 -15.73 -10.92 17.70
N PRO A 555 -16.56 -10.96 18.76
CA PRO A 555 -16.64 -9.99 19.84
C PRO A 555 -15.45 -10.12 20.80
N ALA A 556 -14.86 -9.00 21.21
CA ALA A 556 -13.90 -8.93 22.32
C ALA A 556 -14.60 -9.01 23.68
N GLY A 557 -15.89 -8.70 23.73
CA GLY A 557 -16.69 -8.80 24.93
C GLY A 557 -18.17 -8.50 24.70
N VAL A 558 -18.94 -8.53 25.80
CA VAL A 558 -20.33 -8.09 25.84
C VAL A 558 -20.50 -7.06 26.93
N ARG A 559 -21.22 -6.00 26.63
CA ARG A 559 -21.64 -5.00 27.61
C ARG A 559 -23.11 -5.18 27.96
N LEU A 560 -23.42 -5.26 29.25
CA LEU A 560 -24.75 -5.51 29.81
C LEU A 560 -25.17 -4.34 30.70
N ARG A 561 -26.48 -4.11 30.80
CA ARG A 561 -27.05 -3.16 31.77
C ARG A 561 -27.66 -3.89 32.95
N TRP A 562 -27.19 -3.61 34.17
CA TRP A 562 -27.79 -4.14 35.40
C TRP A 562 -28.83 -3.18 35.98
N SER A 563 -28.47 -1.89 36.06
CA SER A 563 -29.31 -0.86 36.66
C SER A 563 -30.55 -0.58 35.80
N ASP A 564 -31.71 -0.56 36.44
CA ASP A 564 -32.99 -0.26 35.82
C ASP A 564 -33.64 0.95 36.52
N ARG A 565 -34.53 1.67 35.82
CA ARG A 565 -35.31 2.74 36.43
C ARG A 565 -36.18 2.23 37.58
N ASN A 566 -36.62 0.97 37.52
CA ASN A 566 -37.32 0.29 38.59
C ASN A 566 -36.37 -0.61 39.40
N ARG A 567 -36.07 -0.18 40.63
CA ARG A 567 -35.14 -0.86 41.54
C ARG A 567 -35.47 -2.33 41.80
N SER A 568 -36.75 -2.69 41.86
CA SER A 568 -37.15 -4.08 42.12
C SER A 568 -36.92 -5.03 40.94
N ARG A 569 -36.72 -4.49 39.73
CA ARG A 569 -36.41 -5.25 38.51
C ARG A 569 -34.94 -5.23 38.12
N SER A 570 -34.10 -4.52 38.88
CA SER A 570 -32.67 -4.40 38.55
C SER A 570 -32.00 -5.78 38.53
N GLY A 571 -31.33 -6.08 37.42
CA GLY A 571 -30.66 -7.35 37.18
C GLY A 571 -31.55 -8.58 36.92
N SER A 572 -32.88 -8.48 36.84
CA SER A 572 -33.73 -9.67 36.62
C SER A 572 -33.48 -10.31 35.25
N GLU A 573 -33.40 -9.50 34.20
CA GLU A 573 -33.15 -9.98 32.83
C GLU A 573 -31.73 -10.55 32.67
N VAL A 574 -30.74 -9.94 33.34
CA VAL A 574 -29.36 -10.42 33.34
C VAL A 574 -29.26 -11.77 34.05
N LYS A 575 -29.96 -11.97 35.17
CA LYS A 575 -30.02 -13.26 35.88
C LYS A 575 -30.62 -14.36 35.00
N GLU A 576 -31.75 -14.09 34.32
CA GLU A 576 -32.33 -15.05 33.37
C GLU A 576 -31.37 -15.41 32.23
N LEU A 577 -30.56 -14.45 31.79
CA LEU A 577 -29.56 -14.65 30.76
C LEU A 577 -28.42 -15.55 31.26
N LEU A 578 -27.94 -15.32 32.49
CA LEU A 578 -26.93 -16.17 33.15
C LEU A 578 -27.45 -17.61 33.38
N ASP A 579 -28.72 -17.78 33.73
CA ASP A 579 -29.33 -19.11 33.87
C ASP A 579 -29.37 -19.87 32.53
N LYS A 580 -29.69 -19.16 31.43
CA LYS A 580 -29.63 -19.73 30.07
C LYS A 580 -28.20 -20.10 29.68
N LEU A 581 -27.22 -19.27 30.04
CA LEU A 581 -25.80 -19.57 29.83
C LEU A 581 -25.36 -20.83 30.57
N GLY A 582 -25.78 -21.03 31.84
CA GLY A 582 -25.45 -22.24 32.61
C GLY A 582 -25.94 -23.51 31.91
N LYS A 583 -27.18 -23.50 31.41
CA LYS A 583 -27.72 -24.63 30.60
C LYS A 583 -26.95 -24.83 29.29
N TYR A 584 -26.51 -23.74 28.66
CA TYR A 584 -25.72 -23.78 27.43
C TYR A 584 -24.32 -24.38 27.66
N GLN A 585 -23.65 -23.98 28.74
CA GLN A 585 -22.35 -24.52 29.14
C GLN A 585 -22.42 -26.01 29.49
N GLN A 586 -23.49 -26.47 30.15
CA GLN A 586 -23.68 -27.89 30.46
C GLN A 586 -23.73 -28.74 29.20
N LYS A 587 -24.45 -28.31 28.15
CA LYS A 587 -24.50 -29.02 26.85
C LYS A 587 -23.12 -29.12 26.20
N TRP A 588 -22.32 -28.06 26.26
CA TRP A 588 -20.94 -28.09 25.75
C TRP A 588 -20.03 -28.98 26.59
N ALA A 589 -20.16 -28.96 27.93
CA ALA A 589 -19.39 -29.83 28.81
C ALA A 589 -19.74 -31.32 28.62
N GLU A 590 -21.00 -31.65 28.34
CA GLU A 590 -21.43 -33.00 27.95
C GLU A 590 -20.83 -33.42 26.61
N TYR A 591 -20.80 -32.51 25.63
CA TYR A 591 -20.15 -32.73 24.35
C TYR A 591 -18.64 -32.97 24.50
N ASP A 592 -17.94 -32.12 25.25
CA ASP A 592 -16.48 -32.24 25.46
C ASP A 592 -16.13 -33.55 26.19
N LYS A 593 -16.96 -33.97 27.16
CA LYS A 593 -16.82 -35.29 27.81
C LYS A 593 -17.06 -36.43 26.83
N ALA A 594 -18.08 -36.33 25.98
CA ALA A 594 -18.36 -37.34 24.96
C ALA A 594 -17.19 -37.44 23.96
N LEU A 595 -16.65 -36.30 23.54
CA LEU A 595 -15.51 -36.22 22.62
C LEU A 595 -14.24 -36.81 23.25
N ALA A 596 -13.96 -36.49 24.52
CA ALA A 596 -12.82 -37.04 25.26
C ALA A 596 -12.93 -38.56 25.50
N SER A 597 -14.16 -39.08 25.62
CA SER A 597 -14.42 -40.52 25.78
C SER A 597 -14.38 -41.32 24.46
N TRP A 598 -14.35 -40.63 23.32
CA TRP A 598 -14.36 -41.26 21.99
C TRP A 598 -12.93 -41.54 21.50
N LYS A 599 -12.66 -42.76 21.02
CA LYS A 599 -11.40 -43.16 20.39
C LYS A 599 -11.64 -43.63 18.95
N PRO A 600 -10.83 -43.21 17.96
CA PRO A 600 -10.93 -43.70 16.59
C PRO A 600 -10.46 -45.15 16.48
N SER A 601 -11.19 -45.98 15.73
CA SER A 601 -10.86 -47.41 15.56
C SER A 601 -9.75 -47.63 14.52
N GLY A 602 -8.57 -48.04 14.97
CA GLY A 602 -7.65 -48.99 14.32
C GLY A 602 -7.13 -48.69 12.91
N ALA A 603 -5.92 -48.15 12.83
CA ALA A 603 -5.03 -48.21 11.68
C ALA A 603 -4.54 -49.66 11.40
N LYS A 604 -4.41 -50.04 10.13
CA LYS A 604 -3.46 -51.06 9.65
C LYS A 604 -2.68 -50.52 8.47
N ALA A 605 -1.36 -50.50 8.62
CA ALA A 605 -0.36 -50.26 7.60
C ALA A 605 -0.02 -51.57 6.85
N ASP A 606 0.60 -51.39 5.68
CA ASP A 606 1.38 -52.34 4.89
C ASP A 606 0.64 -53.45 4.12
N ASP A 607 0.43 -53.23 2.82
CA ASP A 607 1.02 -54.07 1.76
C ASP A 607 0.83 -53.42 0.37
N ALA A 608 1.89 -53.48 -0.43
CA ALA A 608 2.03 -52.80 -1.71
C ALA A 608 1.72 -53.71 -2.91
N LYS A 609 1.23 -53.05 -3.98
CA LYS A 609 1.38 -53.35 -5.42
C LYS A 609 0.31 -54.24 -6.13
N PRO A 610 0.15 -54.08 -7.48
CA PRO A 610 -1.13 -53.70 -8.09
C PRO A 610 -1.57 -54.67 -9.21
N ALA A 611 -2.80 -54.53 -9.72
CA ALA A 611 -3.18 -55.19 -10.98
C ALA A 611 -4.29 -54.45 -11.73
N GLU A 612 -4.03 -54.27 -13.02
CA GLU A 612 -4.87 -53.71 -14.06
C GLU A 612 -5.99 -54.66 -14.52
N ALA A 613 -7.05 -54.03 -15.06
CA ALA A 613 -7.76 -54.34 -16.29
C ALA A 613 -8.63 -55.62 -16.46
N LYS A 614 -9.76 -55.34 -17.15
CA LYS A 614 -10.70 -56.19 -17.91
C LYS A 614 -11.82 -56.82 -17.08
N ALA A 615 -13.07 -56.38 -17.28
CA ALA A 615 -13.97 -56.50 -18.45
C ALA A 615 -14.85 -57.75 -18.32
N ASP A 616 -16.03 -57.65 -18.94
CA ASP A 616 -17.08 -58.67 -19.09
C ASP A 616 -18.07 -58.77 -17.91
N GLU A 617 -19.37 -58.93 -18.11
CA GLU A 617 -20.27 -58.69 -19.24
C GLU A 617 -21.69 -58.86 -18.66
N LYS A 618 -22.66 -58.32 -19.39
CA LYS A 618 -24.12 -58.45 -19.28
C LYS A 618 -24.68 -59.66 -18.52
N LYS A 619 -25.81 -59.43 -17.84
CA LYS A 619 -27.02 -60.24 -18.07
C LYS A 619 -28.29 -59.39 -18.02
N GLU A 620 -29.02 -59.47 -19.13
CA GLU A 620 -30.34 -58.92 -19.42
C GLU A 620 -31.45 -59.57 -18.57
N GLY A 621 -32.57 -58.86 -18.49
CA GLY A 621 -33.84 -59.34 -17.94
C GLY A 621 -34.90 -58.25 -18.08
N ASP A 622 -35.33 -58.05 -19.31
CA ASP A 622 -36.46 -57.22 -19.77
C ASP A 622 -37.78 -57.77 -19.19
N ASP A 623 -38.75 -56.92 -18.82
CA ASP A 623 -40.08 -56.99 -19.47
C ASP A 623 -41.06 -55.89 -19.05
N LYS A 624 -41.91 -55.59 -20.03
CA LYS A 624 -42.78 -54.43 -20.25
C LYS A 624 -44.07 -54.37 -19.42
N ALA A 625 -44.45 -53.12 -19.14
CA ALA A 625 -45.73 -52.44 -19.38
C ALA A 625 -47.09 -53.16 -19.15
N ALA A 626 -47.96 -52.51 -18.37
CA ALA A 626 -49.34 -52.21 -18.79
C ALA A 626 -50.00 -51.15 -17.88
N GLU A 627 -50.81 -50.32 -18.53
CA GLU A 627 -51.63 -49.20 -18.09
C GLU A 627 -52.85 -49.54 -17.22
N GLU A 628 -53.28 -48.50 -16.49
CA GLU A 628 -54.65 -47.99 -16.24
C GLU A 628 -55.82 -48.94 -15.87
N ALA A 629 -56.51 -48.60 -14.77
CA ALA A 629 -57.88 -48.09 -14.81
C ALA A 629 -58.41 -47.63 -13.44
N LYS A 630 -59.26 -46.60 -13.51
CA LYS A 630 -59.99 -45.82 -12.49
C LYS A 630 -61.04 -46.61 -11.69
N ALA A 631 -61.48 -45.99 -10.57
CA ALA A 631 -62.89 -45.68 -10.19
C ALA A 631 -62.96 -45.53 -8.65
N ASP A 632 -63.18 -44.34 -8.11
CA ASP A 632 -64.46 -43.62 -7.89
C ASP A 632 -65.20 -44.02 -6.59
N GLY A 633 -65.64 -42.99 -5.85
CA GLY A 633 -66.98 -42.96 -5.25
C GLY A 633 -67.12 -42.76 -3.74
N ALA A 634 -67.44 -41.50 -3.35
CA ALA A 634 -68.53 -41.06 -2.45
C ALA A 634 -68.52 -41.53 -0.95
N GLU A 635 -69.07 -40.85 0.07
CA GLU A 635 -70.10 -39.82 0.18
C GLU A 635 -70.26 -39.33 1.66
N GLU A 636 -70.95 -38.19 1.88
CA GLU A 636 -71.70 -37.75 3.10
C GLU A 636 -70.96 -37.27 4.38
N LYS A 637 -71.38 -36.25 5.18
CA LYS A 637 -72.45 -35.22 5.17
C LYS A 637 -72.26 -34.23 6.35
N LYS A 638 -72.74 -32.97 6.14
CA LYS A 638 -73.43 -31.99 7.03
C LYS A 638 -72.73 -31.48 8.31
N ASP A 639 -72.46 -30.18 8.45
CA ASP A 639 -73.36 -29.01 8.65
C ASP A 639 -74.06 -28.97 10.01
N GLU A 640 -73.75 -27.96 10.82
CA GLU A 640 -74.79 -27.15 11.46
C GLU A 640 -74.31 -25.72 11.78
N LYS A 641 -75.28 -24.81 11.70
CA LYS A 641 -75.22 -23.35 11.57
C LYS A 641 -76.25 -22.79 12.55
N ALA A 642 -75.97 -21.68 13.23
CA ALA A 642 -76.94 -20.63 13.63
C ALA A 642 -76.13 -19.47 14.24
N ASP A 643 -76.03 -18.25 13.68
CA ASP A 643 -77.06 -17.22 13.43
C ASP A 643 -77.82 -16.84 14.72
N ALA A 644 -78.06 -15.58 15.09
CA ALA A 644 -78.24 -14.39 14.25
C ALA A 644 -78.12 -13.08 15.08
N ASP A 645 -77.78 -11.99 14.35
CA ASP A 645 -78.49 -10.69 14.28
C ASP A 645 -78.58 -9.79 15.53
N LYS A 646 -78.42 -8.46 15.48
CA LYS A 646 -78.66 -7.44 14.43
C LYS A 646 -78.22 -6.08 15.06
N LYS A 647 -77.78 -5.00 14.41
CA LYS A 647 -78.37 -4.19 13.33
C LYS A 647 -77.38 -3.03 13.05
N ASP A 648 -77.01 -2.78 11.79
CA ASP A 648 -77.44 -1.64 10.93
C ASP A 648 -76.62 -0.36 11.19
N GLU A 649 -76.03 0.37 10.23
CA GLU A 649 -76.16 0.54 8.77
C GLU A 649 -74.80 1.08 8.24
N LYS A 650 -74.20 0.56 7.16
CA LYS A 650 -74.44 0.83 5.71
C LYS A 650 -74.25 2.30 5.31
N LYS A 651 -73.43 2.64 4.31
CA LYS A 651 -73.50 2.34 2.86
C LYS A 651 -72.18 2.81 2.22
N ASP A 652 -71.73 2.51 1.01
CA ASP A 652 -71.95 1.62 -0.15
C ASP A 652 -70.70 2.01 -1.02
N ASP A 653 -70.02 1.19 -1.82
CA ASP A 653 -70.56 0.60 -3.03
C ASP A 653 -69.53 -0.35 -3.69
N LYS A 654 -70.04 -1.28 -4.49
CA LYS A 654 -69.38 -2.50 -4.98
C LYS A 654 -69.51 -2.57 -6.50
N LYS A 655 -68.40 -2.60 -7.27
CA LYS A 655 -68.22 -3.14 -8.65
C LYS A 655 -66.86 -2.63 -9.19
N LYS A 656 -66.01 -3.37 -9.90
CA LYS A 656 -66.21 -4.35 -10.99
C LYS A 656 -65.04 -5.36 -10.98
N LYS A 657 -65.33 -6.55 -11.52
CA LYS A 657 -64.35 -7.54 -11.96
C LYS A 657 -63.73 -7.00 -13.26
N ASP A 658 -62.43 -6.76 -13.29
CA ASP A 658 -61.69 -6.55 -14.53
C ASP A 658 -60.66 -7.68 -14.68
N GLU A 659 -60.52 -8.14 -15.92
CA GLU A 659 -59.66 -9.20 -16.42
C GLU A 659 -58.18 -8.97 -16.02
N PRO A 660 -57.34 -10.01 -15.91
CA PRO A 660 -55.92 -9.81 -15.63
C PRO A 660 -55.31 -8.94 -16.72
N GLU A 661 -54.86 -7.73 -16.33
CA GLU A 661 -54.09 -6.86 -17.23
C GLU A 661 -52.92 -7.66 -17.84
N PRO A 662 -52.65 -7.48 -19.15
CA PRO A 662 -51.55 -8.17 -19.80
C PRO A 662 -50.25 -7.82 -19.08
N ALA A 663 -49.50 -8.85 -18.65
CA ALA A 663 -48.24 -8.70 -17.94
C ALA A 663 -47.36 -7.63 -18.60
N ASP A 664 -47.01 -6.60 -17.83
CA ASP A 664 -46.19 -5.50 -18.30
C ASP A 664 -44.87 -6.05 -18.89
N PRO A 665 -44.57 -5.80 -20.18
CA PRO A 665 -43.38 -6.34 -20.81
C PRO A 665 -42.08 -5.72 -20.28
N VAL A 666 -42.12 -4.62 -19.53
CA VAL A 666 -40.94 -3.85 -19.08
C VAL A 666 -40.48 -4.25 -17.67
N THR A 667 -41.42 -4.51 -16.77
CA THR A 667 -41.14 -4.72 -15.34
C THR A 667 -40.33 -6.00 -15.12
N GLY A 668 -39.23 -5.91 -14.36
CA GLY A 668 -38.39 -7.05 -14.04
C GLY A 668 -36.88 -6.77 -14.04
N VAL A 669 -36.11 -7.86 -14.07
CA VAL A 669 -34.64 -7.83 -14.12
C VAL A 669 -34.18 -8.20 -15.52
N TRP A 670 -33.34 -7.37 -16.12
CA TRP A 670 -32.76 -7.55 -17.46
C TRP A 670 -31.24 -7.62 -17.36
N GLU A 671 -30.64 -8.56 -18.09
CA GLU A 671 -29.19 -8.76 -18.12
C GLU A 671 -28.72 -8.88 -19.57
N GLY A 672 -27.59 -8.23 -19.89
CA GLY A 672 -27.04 -8.17 -21.24
C GLY A 672 -25.53 -7.93 -21.25
N GLU A 673 -24.89 -8.22 -22.38
CA GLU A 673 -23.47 -7.98 -22.61
C GLU A 673 -23.30 -7.27 -23.96
N PHE A 674 -22.45 -6.25 -24.01
CA PHE A 674 -22.21 -5.44 -25.21
C PHE A 674 -20.73 -5.07 -25.37
N ALA A 675 -20.34 -4.71 -26.59
CA ALA A 675 -18.99 -4.24 -26.88
C ALA A 675 -18.90 -2.72 -26.71
N LEU A 676 -17.82 -2.24 -26.10
CA LEU A 676 -17.59 -0.81 -25.94
C LEU A 676 -17.07 -0.19 -27.26
N PRO A 677 -17.51 1.03 -27.61
CA PRO A 677 -17.06 1.75 -28.79
C PRO A 677 -15.71 2.43 -28.54
N ALA A 678 -14.88 2.59 -29.58
CA ALA A 678 -13.61 3.29 -29.48
C ALA A 678 -13.81 4.73 -28.94
N PRO A 679 -12.95 5.22 -28.00
CA PRO A 679 -11.65 4.67 -27.60
C PRO A 679 -11.70 3.57 -26.52
N LEU A 680 -12.89 3.25 -25.99
CA LEU A 680 -13.07 2.22 -24.97
C LEU A 680 -13.13 0.84 -25.64
N SER A 681 -12.09 0.01 -25.49
CA SER A 681 -12.06 -1.35 -26.02
C SER A 681 -12.41 -2.39 -24.95
N GLY A 682 -13.35 -3.29 -25.21
CA GLY A 682 -13.69 -4.39 -24.30
C GLY A 682 -15.16 -4.82 -24.39
N LYS A 683 -15.54 -5.80 -23.57
CA LYS A 683 -16.95 -6.18 -23.37
C LYS A 683 -17.40 -5.76 -21.98
N ALA A 684 -18.60 -5.19 -21.89
CA ALA A 684 -19.22 -4.78 -20.65
C ALA A 684 -20.51 -5.55 -20.40
N LYS A 685 -20.74 -5.94 -19.14
CA LYS A 685 -21.99 -6.55 -18.71
C LYS A 685 -22.85 -5.51 -18.03
N LEU A 686 -24.14 -5.54 -18.31
CA LEU A 686 -25.13 -4.71 -17.65
C LEU A 686 -26.19 -5.54 -16.94
N ARG A 687 -26.72 -4.95 -15.86
CA ARG A 687 -27.92 -5.44 -15.19
C ARG A 687 -28.85 -4.26 -14.91
N LEU A 688 -30.07 -4.35 -15.42
CA LEU A 688 -31.14 -3.39 -15.24
C LEU A 688 -32.24 -3.98 -14.35
N GLN A 689 -32.73 -3.20 -13.40
CA GLN A 689 -33.92 -3.53 -12.62
C GLN A 689 -34.94 -2.44 -12.87
N LEU A 690 -36.07 -2.76 -13.51
CA LEU A 690 -37.07 -1.79 -13.94
C LEU A 690 -38.43 -2.09 -13.32
N LEU A 691 -39.07 -1.06 -12.79
CA LEU A 691 -40.46 -1.04 -12.35
C LEU A 691 -41.22 -0.05 -13.21
N ASN A 692 -42.23 -0.52 -13.92
CA ASN A 692 -43.17 0.34 -14.60
C ASN A 692 -44.43 0.51 -13.74
N GLU A 693 -44.72 1.75 -13.35
CA GLU A 693 -45.96 2.14 -12.67
C GLU A 693 -46.71 3.08 -13.62
N ASN A 694 -47.70 2.55 -14.35
CA ASN A 694 -48.60 3.34 -15.21
C ASN A 694 -47.88 4.21 -16.28
N GLY A 695 -46.82 3.69 -16.91
CA GLY A 695 -46.09 4.39 -17.97
C GLY A 695 -44.89 5.23 -17.48
N VAL A 696 -44.72 5.35 -16.17
CA VAL A 696 -43.50 5.91 -15.55
C VAL A 696 -42.62 4.74 -15.13
N VAL A 697 -41.41 4.69 -15.70
CA VAL A 697 -40.45 3.63 -15.42
C VAL A 697 -39.38 4.16 -14.47
N ARG A 698 -39.19 3.46 -13.36
CA ARG A 698 -38.13 3.71 -12.38
C ARG A 698 -37.27 2.47 -12.25
N GLY A 699 -35.97 2.64 -12.07
CA GLY A 699 -35.10 1.50 -11.98
C GLY A 699 -33.68 1.81 -11.59
N SER A 700 -32.85 0.77 -11.60
CA SER A 700 -31.42 0.92 -11.37
C SER A 700 -30.60 0.16 -12.42
N LEU A 701 -29.45 0.73 -12.77
CA LEU A 701 -28.48 0.18 -13.71
C LEU A 701 -27.16 -0.07 -12.98
N ARG A 702 -26.67 -1.31 -13.10
CA ARG A 702 -25.31 -1.71 -12.72
C ARG A 702 -24.53 -2.05 -13.98
N CYS A 703 -23.53 -1.23 -14.29
CA CYS A 703 -22.59 -1.43 -15.40
C CYS A 703 -21.31 -0.65 -15.09
N ASP A 704 -20.19 -1.35 -14.93
CA ASP A 704 -18.92 -0.74 -14.50
C ASP A 704 -18.36 0.24 -15.54
N ALA A 705 -18.67 0.04 -16.83
CA ALA A 705 -18.30 0.96 -17.90
C ALA A 705 -19.07 2.30 -17.85
N VAL A 706 -20.21 2.34 -17.15
CA VAL A 706 -21.08 3.54 -17.03
C VAL A 706 -20.85 4.25 -15.69
N SER A 707 -20.71 3.49 -14.59
CA SER A 707 -20.54 4.05 -13.26
C SER A 707 -20.04 3.01 -12.24
N GLU A 708 -19.09 3.41 -11.38
CA GLU A 708 -18.60 2.57 -10.27
C GLU A 708 -19.69 2.34 -9.20
N ARG A 709 -20.68 3.24 -9.12
CA ARG A 709 -21.84 3.18 -8.22
C ARG A 709 -23.12 2.85 -9.00
N LEU A 710 -24.11 2.27 -8.30
CA LEU A 710 -25.43 1.96 -8.87
C LEU A 710 -26.09 3.23 -9.41
N VAL A 711 -26.44 3.25 -10.69
CA VAL A 711 -27.10 4.40 -11.34
C VAL A 711 -28.60 4.28 -11.13
N GLN A 712 -29.24 5.30 -10.57
CA GLN A 712 -30.69 5.40 -10.52
C GLN A 712 -31.20 5.93 -11.86
N LEU A 713 -32.17 5.23 -12.44
CA LEU A 713 -32.77 5.56 -13.72
C LEU A 713 -34.25 5.93 -13.55
N GLN A 714 -34.66 6.97 -14.27
CA GLN A 714 -36.07 7.36 -14.38
C GLN A 714 -36.40 7.67 -15.83
N GLY A 715 -37.63 7.35 -16.23
CA GLY A 715 -38.13 7.71 -17.54
C GLY A 715 -39.52 7.17 -17.82
N THR A 716 -39.83 6.95 -19.10
CA THR A 716 -41.19 6.68 -19.56
C THR A 716 -41.25 5.51 -20.54
N TRP A 717 -42.40 4.82 -20.52
CA TRP A 717 -42.78 3.81 -21.48
C TRP A 717 -44.02 4.30 -22.24
N ALA A 718 -43.81 4.85 -23.44
CA ALA A 718 -44.85 5.48 -24.24
C ALA A 718 -44.70 5.17 -25.73
N ALA A 719 -45.75 5.40 -26.52
CA ALA A 719 -45.68 5.28 -27.97
C ALA A 719 -44.74 6.35 -28.53
N ALA A 720 -43.72 5.95 -29.28
CA ALA A 720 -42.90 6.85 -30.07
C ALA A 720 -43.70 7.40 -31.28
N GLU A 721 -43.23 8.48 -31.91
CA GLU A 721 -43.84 9.07 -33.11
C GLU A 721 -43.98 8.07 -34.28
N SER A 722 -43.20 6.98 -34.26
CA SER A 722 -43.23 5.87 -35.22
C SER A 722 -44.32 4.81 -34.96
N GLY A 723 -45.13 4.97 -33.89
CA GLY A 723 -46.21 4.04 -33.53
C GLY A 723 -45.78 2.81 -32.71
N ALA A 724 -44.49 2.59 -32.50
CA ALA A 724 -43.96 1.54 -31.61
C ALA A 724 -43.75 2.08 -30.18
N LYS A 725 -44.07 1.29 -29.14
CA LYS A 725 -43.77 1.68 -27.74
C LYS A 725 -42.26 1.58 -27.48
N GLU A 726 -41.66 2.65 -26.98
CA GLU A 726 -40.22 2.75 -26.70
C GLU A 726 -40.00 3.09 -25.22
N LEU A 727 -38.95 2.50 -24.64
CA LEU A 727 -38.49 2.75 -23.28
C LEU A 727 -37.40 3.81 -23.33
N ARG A 728 -37.61 4.95 -22.68
CA ARG A 728 -36.57 5.97 -22.53
C ARG A 728 -36.28 6.17 -21.06
N LEU A 729 -35.02 5.99 -20.67
CA LEU A 729 -34.54 6.17 -19.31
C LEU A 729 -33.36 7.14 -19.30
N SER A 730 -33.26 7.90 -18.20
CA SER A 730 -32.16 8.82 -17.95
C SER A 730 -31.69 8.71 -16.51
N GLY A 731 -30.39 8.98 -16.29
CA GLY A 731 -29.79 8.99 -14.95
C GLY A 731 -28.41 9.65 -14.95
N ALA A 732 -27.76 9.66 -13.77
CA ALA A 732 -26.43 10.22 -13.59
C ALA A 732 -25.43 9.10 -13.22
N GLY A 733 -24.45 8.87 -14.08
CA GLY A 733 -23.34 7.93 -13.85
C GLY A 733 -22.04 8.68 -13.57
N SER A 734 -21.06 8.00 -12.97
CA SER A 734 -19.75 8.62 -12.71
C SER A 734 -18.97 8.96 -13.99
N GLN A 735 -19.30 8.35 -15.13
CA GLN A 735 -18.72 8.64 -16.45
C GLN A 735 -19.54 9.68 -17.26
N GLY A 736 -20.57 10.28 -16.66
CA GLY A 736 -21.42 11.30 -17.31
C GLY A 736 -22.93 10.98 -17.26
N PRO A 737 -23.76 11.82 -17.91
CA PRO A 737 -25.19 11.56 -18.01
C PRO A 737 -25.45 10.26 -18.77
N VAL A 738 -26.35 9.45 -18.23
CA VAL A 738 -26.75 8.16 -18.80
C VAL A 738 -28.07 8.34 -19.53
N GLN A 739 -28.10 7.93 -20.79
CA GLN A 739 -29.30 7.89 -21.62
C GLN A 739 -29.48 6.47 -22.15
N PHE A 740 -30.70 5.95 -22.06
CA PHE A 740 -30.99 4.59 -22.47
C PHE A 740 -32.33 4.57 -23.21
N ALA A 741 -32.28 4.20 -24.50
CA ALA A 741 -33.46 4.07 -25.35
C ALA A 741 -33.59 2.62 -25.80
N ALA A 742 -34.73 1.98 -25.59
CA ALA A 742 -34.90 0.56 -25.89
C ALA A 742 -36.24 0.20 -26.50
N ALA A 743 -36.19 -0.74 -27.45
CA ALA A 743 -37.34 -1.44 -27.99
C ALA A 743 -37.41 -2.84 -27.36
N ILE A 744 -38.58 -3.19 -26.80
CA ILE A 744 -38.78 -4.47 -26.12
C ILE A 744 -39.75 -5.33 -26.93
N ALA A 745 -39.31 -6.54 -27.28
CA ALA A 745 -40.15 -7.55 -27.94
C ALA A 745 -39.91 -8.93 -27.32
N LYS A 746 -40.98 -9.58 -26.83
CA LYS A 746 -40.99 -10.98 -26.37
C LYS A 746 -39.76 -11.39 -25.53
N ALA A 747 -39.57 -10.71 -24.38
CA ALA A 747 -38.50 -10.94 -23.40
C ALA A 747 -37.06 -10.63 -23.85
N LYS A 748 -36.88 -10.01 -25.02
CA LYS A 748 -35.63 -9.42 -25.48
C LYS A 748 -35.75 -7.90 -25.60
N MET A 749 -34.68 -7.22 -25.24
CA MET A 749 -34.53 -5.77 -25.26
C MET A 749 -33.35 -5.43 -26.14
N ALA A 750 -33.59 -4.73 -27.24
CA ALA A 750 -32.55 -4.08 -28.03
C ALA A 750 -32.54 -2.60 -27.62
N ALA A 751 -31.40 -2.13 -27.13
CA ALA A 751 -31.25 -0.83 -26.53
C ALA A 751 -30.01 -0.11 -27.04
N VAL A 752 -30.07 1.22 -27.03
CA VAL A 752 -28.92 2.07 -27.26
C VAL A 752 -28.61 2.78 -25.94
N LEU A 753 -27.43 2.48 -25.38
CA LEU A 753 -26.93 3.02 -24.12
C LEU A 753 -25.88 4.08 -24.40
N GLY A 754 -26.15 5.32 -23.98
CA GLY A 754 -25.20 6.42 -23.96
C GLY A 754 -24.74 6.73 -22.54
N ALA A 755 -23.44 6.93 -22.36
CA ALA A 755 -22.87 7.44 -21.11
C ALA A 755 -21.78 8.48 -21.42
N GLY A 756 -22.05 9.74 -21.08
CA GLY A 756 -21.13 10.84 -21.38
C GLY A 756 -20.93 11.01 -22.90
N ALA A 757 -19.71 10.76 -23.38
CA ALA A 757 -19.30 11.01 -24.77
C ALA A 757 -19.40 9.79 -25.71
N TRP A 758 -19.82 8.62 -25.22
CA TRP A 758 -19.91 7.39 -26.02
C TRP A 758 -21.31 6.77 -25.99
N GLN A 759 -21.61 5.99 -27.03
CA GLN A 759 -22.89 5.30 -27.23
C GLN A 759 -22.66 3.89 -27.79
N ALA A 760 -23.38 2.90 -27.29
CA ALA A 760 -23.26 1.51 -27.69
C ALA A 760 -24.62 0.81 -27.85
N ASP A 761 -24.69 -0.12 -28.80
CA ASP A 761 -25.83 -1.02 -28.98
C ASP A 761 -25.75 -2.17 -27.96
N VAL A 762 -26.90 -2.46 -27.35
CA VAL A 762 -27.03 -3.35 -26.20
C VAL A 762 -28.19 -4.31 -26.44
N ASP A 763 -27.90 -5.61 -26.39
CA ASP A 763 -28.92 -6.65 -26.31
C ASP A 763 -29.02 -7.20 -24.88
N ALA A 764 -30.23 -7.20 -24.32
CA ALA A 764 -30.51 -7.73 -22.99
C ALA A 764 -31.72 -8.67 -22.97
N GLU A 765 -31.67 -9.68 -22.09
CA GLU A 765 -32.73 -10.67 -21.91
C GLU A 765 -33.38 -10.53 -20.53
N GLN A 766 -34.71 -10.70 -20.46
CA GLN A 766 -35.46 -10.63 -19.20
C GLN A 766 -35.25 -11.90 -18.38
N LYS A 767 -34.60 -11.78 -17.21
CA LYS A 767 -34.33 -12.90 -16.29
C LYS A 767 -35.42 -13.12 -15.25
N SER A 768 -36.15 -12.07 -14.89
CA SER A 768 -37.28 -12.15 -13.95
C SER A 768 -38.33 -11.12 -14.31
N LYS A 769 -39.60 -11.45 -14.10
CA LYS A 769 -40.75 -10.54 -14.23
C LYS A 769 -41.12 -9.86 -12.90
N GLU A 770 -40.51 -10.31 -11.79
CA GLU A 770 -40.71 -9.69 -10.47
C GLU A 770 -39.74 -8.52 -10.31
N TYR A 771 -40.25 -7.37 -9.83
CA TYR A 771 -39.43 -6.26 -9.37
C TYR A 771 -39.15 -6.46 -7.87
N PRO A 772 -37.95 -6.93 -7.47
CA PRO A 772 -37.61 -7.03 -6.07
C PRO A 772 -37.36 -5.61 -5.54
N VAL A 773 -38.41 -4.98 -4.99
CA VAL A 773 -38.22 -3.82 -4.11
C VAL A 773 -37.23 -4.25 -3.05
N ALA A 774 -36.13 -3.51 -2.88
CA ALA A 774 -35.14 -3.73 -1.83
C ALA A 774 -35.72 -3.42 -0.44
N VAL A 775 -36.78 -4.14 -0.07
CA VAL A 775 -37.14 -4.41 1.31
C VAL A 775 -36.05 -5.36 1.80
N ARG A 776 -35.37 -5.02 2.91
CA ARG A 776 -34.50 -5.97 3.63
C ARG A 776 -35.20 -7.32 3.62
N PRO A 777 -34.59 -8.39 3.08
CA PRO A 777 -35.23 -9.68 3.11
C PRO A 777 -35.56 -9.98 4.57
N LYS A 778 -36.85 -10.09 4.91
CA LYS A 778 -37.24 -10.85 6.09
C LYS A 778 -36.63 -12.22 5.82
N ALA A 779 -35.62 -12.57 6.60
CA ALA A 779 -34.96 -13.86 6.51
C ALA A 779 -36.06 -14.92 6.40
N LYS A 780 -36.16 -15.57 5.23
CA LYS A 780 -36.87 -16.84 5.16
C LYS A 780 -36.23 -17.68 6.25
N LYS A 781 -37.01 -18.12 7.24
CA LYS A 781 -36.58 -19.22 8.10
C LYS A 781 -36.02 -20.30 7.17
N PRO A 782 -34.78 -20.77 7.37
CA PRO A 782 -34.25 -21.86 6.56
C PRO A 782 -35.27 -23.00 6.65
N LYS A 783 -35.76 -23.45 5.49
CA LYS A 783 -36.37 -24.77 5.41
C LYS A 783 -35.27 -25.75 5.77
N ASP A 784 -35.60 -26.67 6.66
CA ASP A 784 -34.75 -27.78 7.05
C ASP A 784 -34.26 -28.53 5.80
N GLU A 785 -33.01 -28.28 5.41
CA GLU A 785 -32.22 -29.16 4.54
C GLU A 785 -30.96 -29.56 5.33
N PRO A 786 -30.60 -30.85 5.33
CA PRO A 786 -29.52 -31.38 6.16
C PRO A 786 -28.15 -30.89 5.66
N GLU A 787 -27.32 -30.44 6.60
CA GLU A 787 -26.04 -29.79 6.33
C GLU A 787 -25.05 -30.65 5.53
N ALA A 788 -24.55 -30.09 4.43
CA ALA A 788 -23.32 -30.50 3.78
C ALA A 788 -22.13 -29.89 4.54
N GLY A 789 -21.73 -30.56 5.62
CA GLY A 789 -20.59 -30.22 6.47
C GLY A 789 -20.10 -31.37 7.35
N ALA A 790 -20.50 -32.60 7.04
CA ALA A 790 -19.93 -33.83 7.60
C ALA A 790 -19.17 -34.55 6.47
N ALA A 791 -18.00 -34.03 6.10
CA ALA A 791 -17.03 -34.85 5.38
C ALA A 791 -16.57 -35.96 6.34
N SER A 792 -17.06 -37.18 6.08
CA SER A 792 -16.76 -38.44 6.79
C SER A 792 -16.63 -38.31 8.31
N ALA A 793 -17.76 -38.25 9.02
CA ALA A 793 -17.73 -38.63 10.43
C ALA A 793 -17.33 -40.12 10.50
N GLU A 794 -16.10 -40.39 10.93
CA GLU A 794 -15.69 -41.70 11.40
C GLU A 794 -16.78 -42.24 12.32
N LYS A 795 -17.23 -43.48 12.10
CA LYS A 795 -18.35 -44.10 12.83
C LYS A 795 -18.18 -43.88 14.35
N GLY A 796 -19.06 -43.08 14.94
CA GLY A 796 -19.17 -42.88 16.39
C GLY A 796 -18.73 -41.54 16.96
N LYS A 797 -18.23 -40.58 16.16
CA LYS A 797 -17.84 -39.25 16.68
C LYS A 797 -19.05 -38.45 17.20
N PRO A 798 -19.02 -37.88 18.41
CA PRO A 798 -20.08 -37.01 18.93
C PRO A 798 -20.30 -35.75 18.06
N VAL A 799 -21.56 -35.32 17.93
CA VAL A 799 -21.97 -34.13 17.16
C VAL A 799 -21.97 -32.88 18.06
N PRO A 800 -21.33 -31.76 17.66
CA PRO A 800 -21.27 -30.55 18.48
C PRO A 800 -22.66 -29.89 18.66
N PRO A 801 -22.94 -29.29 19.84
CA PRO A 801 -24.16 -28.51 20.07
C PRO A 801 -24.25 -27.30 19.12
N ARG A 802 -25.48 -26.92 18.74
CA ARG A 802 -25.73 -25.72 17.92
C ARG A 802 -25.19 -24.45 18.60
N ILE A 803 -24.46 -23.63 17.84
CA ILE A 803 -23.93 -22.35 18.31
C ILE A 803 -25.08 -21.35 18.45
N ASP A 804 -25.26 -20.80 19.65
CA ASP A 804 -26.20 -19.70 19.90
C ASP A 804 -25.41 -18.38 19.91
N GLU A 805 -25.57 -17.58 18.85
CA GLU A 805 -24.82 -16.33 18.64
C GLU A 805 -24.96 -15.34 19.80
N ARG A 806 -26.05 -15.39 20.59
CA ARG A 806 -26.28 -14.47 21.72
C ARG A 806 -25.55 -14.90 22.99
N LEU A 807 -25.41 -16.21 23.23
CA LEU A 807 -24.79 -16.75 24.44
C LEU A 807 -23.31 -17.09 24.24
N GLU A 808 -22.87 -17.27 23.00
CA GLU A 808 -21.49 -17.62 22.68
C GLU A 808 -20.46 -16.62 23.22
N PRO A 809 -20.65 -15.29 23.13
CA PRO A 809 -19.68 -14.34 23.67
C PRO A 809 -19.52 -14.44 25.21
N LEU A 810 -20.60 -14.73 25.93
CA LEU A 810 -20.57 -14.94 27.38
C LEU A 810 -19.95 -16.29 27.75
N ARG A 811 -20.13 -17.30 26.91
CA ARG A 811 -19.41 -18.58 27.04
C ARG A 811 -17.91 -18.38 26.82
N GLN A 812 -17.51 -17.61 25.82
CA GLN A 812 -16.11 -17.24 25.59
C GLN A 812 -15.53 -16.46 26.78
N ALA A 813 -16.33 -15.61 27.42
CA ALA A 813 -15.91 -14.92 28.64
C ALA A 813 -15.69 -15.87 29.83
N ALA A 814 -16.51 -16.93 29.96
CA ALA A 814 -16.27 -17.97 30.97
C ALA A 814 -14.99 -18.77 30.71
N LEU A 815 -14.56 -18.86 29.45
CA LEU A 815 -13.26 -19.42 29.05
C LEU A 815 -12.10 -18.41 29.17
N GLY A 816 -12.36 -17.18 29.63
CA GLY A 816 -11.36 -16.11 29.75
C GLY A 816 -10.93 -15.48 28.42
N LYS A 817 -11.67 -15.73 27.32
CA LYS A 817 -11.34 -15.24 25.98
C LYS A 817 -12.07 -13.96 25.58
N ALA A 818 -13.03 -13.50 26.39
CA ALA A 818 -13.79 -12.28 26.17
C ALA A 818 -14.11 -11.58 27.50
N GLY A 819 -14.27 -10.26 27.47
CA GLY A 819 -14.70 -9.47 28.63
C GLY A 819 -16.23 -9.43 28.80
N VAL A 820 -16.70 -9.28 30.04
CA VAL A 820 -18.11 -8.91 30.31
C VAL A 820 -18.13 -7.61 31.08
N ILE A 821 -18.56 -6.52 30.43
CA ILE A 821 -18.71 -5.21 31.06
C ILE A 821 -20.15 -5.07 31.53
N VAL A 822 -20.36 -4.63 32.77
CA VAL A 822 -21.69 -4.47 33.36
C VAL A 822 -21.85 -3.06 33.90
N ASP A 823 -22.83 -2.34 33.36
CA ASP A 823 -23.21 -1.01 33.83
C ASP A 823 -23.98 -1.15 35.15
N VAL A 824 -23.35 -0.70 36.24
CA VAL A 824 -23.90 -0.73 37.60
C VAL A 824 -23.28 0.38 38.44
N ASP A 825 -24.07 1.07 39.25
CA ASP A 825 -23.64 2.27 39.96
C ASP A 825 -23.67 2.10 41.50
N ARG A 826 -24.82 1.73 42.06
CA ARG A 826 -25.08 1.72 43.51
C ARG A 826 -24.53 0.48 44.23
N ALA A 827 -24.11 0.64 45.48
CA ALA A 827 -23.49 -0.43 46.27
C ALA A 827 -24.36 -1.69 46.45
N ASP A 828 -25.67 -1.54 46.70
CA ASP A 828 -26.60 -2.68 46.81
C ASP A 828 -26.69 -3.46 45.49
N GLU A 829 -26.73 -2.77 44.35
CA GLU A 829 -26.76 -3.36 43.02
C GLU A 829 -25.43 -4.01 42.64
N ILE A 830 -24.30 -3.38 42.97
CA ILE A 830 -22.95 -3.93 42.75
C ILE A 830 -22.81 -5.27 43.47
N ALA A 831 -23.19 -5.36 44.75
CA ALA A 831 -23.11 -6.59 45.51
C ALA A 831 -23.97 -7.70 44.88
N ALA A 832 -25.22 -7.40 44.53
CA ALA A 832 -26.13 -8.35 43.89
C ALA A 832 -25.64 -8.81 42.50
N CYS A 833 -25.02 -7.91 41.74
CA CYS A 833 -24.42 -8.20 40.45
C CYS A 833 -23.26 -9.19 40.60
N VAL A 834 -22.31 -8.89 41.47
CA VAL A 834 -21.13 -9.75 41.70
C VAL A 834 -21.53 -11.13 42.23
N ASP A 835 -22.56 -11.21 43.08
CA ASP A 835 -23.10 -12.48 43.55
C ASP A 835 -23.72 -13.32 42.41
N ALA A 836 -24.48 -12.69 41.50
CA ALA A 836 -25.08 -13.37 40.35
C ALA A 836 -24.04 -13.88 39.35
N PHE A 837 -23.02 -13.06 39.02
CA PHE A 837 -21.96 -13.47 38.11
C PHE A 837 -21.05 -14.56 38.72
N ALA A 838 -20.77 -14.47 40.02
CA ALA A 838 -20.01 -15.50 40.72
C ALA A 838 -20.74 -16.86 40.69
N ALA A 839 -22.08 -16.87 40.83
CA ALA A 839 -22.88 -18.10 40.71
C ALA A 839 -22.81 -18.71 39.30
N ALA A 840 -22.63 -17.88 38.27
CA ALA A 840 -22.45 -18.30 36.88
C ALA A 840 -20.98 -18.62 36.50
N GLY A 841 -20.05 -18.57 37.46
CA GLY A 841 -18.61 -18.82 37.20
C GLY A 841 -17.91 -17.73 36.39
N LEU A 842 -18.46 -16.52 36.37
CA LEU A 842 -17.95 -15.38 35.61
C LEU A 842 -17.43 -14.27 36.55
N LYS A 843 -16.46 -13.49 36.07
CA LYS A 843 -15.95 -12.30 36.76
C LYS A 843 -16.25 -11.06 35.92
N PRO A 844 -17.21 -10.21 36.31
CA PRO A 844 -17.59 -9.04 35.52
C PRO A 844 -16.54 -7.93 35.66
N VAL A 845 -16.51 -7.05 34.66
CA VAL A 845 -15.88 -5.72 34.71
C VAL A 845 -17.00 -4.73 35.01
N LEU A 846 -16.89 -3.98 36.10
CA LEU A 846 -17.95 -3.06 36.51
C LEU A 846 -17.72 -1.69 35.88
N TYR A 847 -18.72 -1.15 35.19
CA TYR A 847 -18.68 0.18 34.57
C TYR A 847 -19.63 1.15 35.28
N GLY A 848 -19.16 2.38 35.52
CA GLY A 848 -19.95 3.41 36.20
C GLY A 848 -20.15 3.17 37.70
N ALA A 849 -19.38 2.24 38.29
CA ALA A 849 -19.53 1.74 39.65
C ALA A 849 -19.02 2.73 40.70
N ASP A 850 -19.70 3.87 40.83
CA ASP A 850 -19.23 5.01 41.61
C ASP A 850 -19.09 4.70 43.11
N GLU A 851 -19.88 3.74 43.62
CA GLU A 851 -19.83 3.29 45.01
C GLU A 851 -19.00 2.01 45.24
N ALA A 852 -18.28 1.51 44.22
CA ALA A 852 -17.47 0.29 44.32
C ALA A 852 -16.43 0.32 45.45
N TRP A 853 -15.86 1.50 45.73
CA TRP A 853 -14.89 1.72 46.81
C TRP A 853 -15.46 1.43 48.21
N LYS A 854 -16.78 1.41 48.40
CA LYS A 854 -17.41 1.02 49.68
C LYS A 854 -17.41 -0.49 49.90
N LEU A 855 -17.18 -1.28 48.85
CA LEU A 855 -17.34 -2.74 48.83
C LEU A 855 -16.04 -3.49 48.55
N LYS A 856 -14.89 -2.90 48.86
CA LYS A 856 -13.54 -3.44 48.57
C LYS A 856 -13.41 -4.93 48.90
N ASP A 857 -13.81 -5.33 50.11
CA ASP A 857 -13.70 -6.70 50.59
C ASP A 857 -14.57 -7.70 49.80
N LYS A 858 -15.70 -7.24 49.25
CA LYS A 858 -16.59 -8.07 48.43
C LYS A 858 -16.17 -8.15 46.97
N LEU A 859 -15.39 -7.19 46.49
CA LEU A 859 -14.96 -7.12 45.08
C LEU A 859 -13.65 -7.87 44.84
N ALA A 860 -12.73 -7.86 45.82
CA ALA A 860 -11.42 -8.47 45.71
C ALA A 860 -11.50 -9.94 45.24
N GLY A 861 -10.86 -10.25 44.12
CA GLY A 861 -10.83 -11.59 43.51
C GLY A 861 -12.12 -12.06 42.80
N ARG A 862 -13.24 -11.33 42.97
CA ARG A 862 -14.56 -11.67 42.41
C ARG A 862 -14.90 -10.89 41.14
N VAL A 863 -14.20 -9.79 40.85
CA VAL A 863 -14.32 -9.01 39.60
C VAL A 863 -13.05 -9.09 38.76
N SER A 864 -13.20 -8.88 37.45
CA SER A 864 -12.06 -8.77 36.52
C SER A 864 -11.46 -7.36 36.52
N GLY A 865 -12.26 -6.35 36.88
CA GLY A 865 -11.81 -4.97 37.04
C GLY A 865 -12.95 -3.97 37.22
N VAL A 866 -12.60 -2.71 37.43
CA VAL A 866 -13.56 -1.60 37.56
C VAL A 866 -13.15 -0.44 36.65
N LEU A 867 -14.12 0.07 35.88
CA LEU A 867 -14.05 1.25 35.01
C LEU A 867 -14.89 2.37 35.66
N ILE A 868 -14.27 3.50 36.00
CA ILE A 868 -14.94 4.59 36.75
C ILE A 868 -14.71 5.94 36.08
N ASP A 869 -15.73 6.77 36.01
CA ASP A 869 -15.61 8.15 35.56
C ASP A 869 -14.88 9.06 36.58
N LEU A 870 -14.15 10.06 36.08
CA LEU A 870 -13.38 11.02 36.90
C LEU A 870 -14.04 12.42 36.92
N PRO A 871 -14.00 13.18 38.03
CA PRO A 871 -13.94 12.75 39.43
C PRO A 871 -15.28 12.92 40.18
N PHE A 872 -15.44 12.17 41.28
CA PHE A 872 -16.56 12.27 42.22
C PHE A 872 -16.35 13.42 43.21
N ARG A 873 -17.33 14.33 43.31
CA ARG A 873 -17.32 15.44 44.26
C ARG A 873 -18.00 15.02 45.56
N ARG A 874 -17.28 15.07 46.68
CA ARG A 874 -17.89 14.96 48.02
C ARG A 874 -18.15 16.37 48.55
N ASN A 875 -19.43 16.71 48.69
CA ASN A 875 -19.81 17.90 49.47
C ASN A 875 -19.74 17.52 50.95
N GLU A 876 -18.84 18.15 51.70
CA GLU A 876 -18.79 18.01 53.14
C GLU A 876 -19.89 18.86 53.79
N PRO A 877 -20.38 18.48 54.98
CA PRO A 877 -21.43 19.21 55.69
C PRO A 877 -21.11 20.71 55.91
N GLU A 878 -19.82 21.06 55.92
CA GLU A 878 -19.30 22.41 56.14
C GLU A 878 -19.14 23.23 54.84
N GLY A 879 -19.53 22.68 53.68
CA GLY A 879 -19.46 23.36 52.38
C GLY A 879 -18.10 23.25 51.68
N SER A 880 -17.12 22.56 52.26
CA SER A 880 -15.88 22.13 51.59
C SER A 880 -16.19 21.03 50.56
N ILE A 881 -15.52 21.09 49.40
CA ILE A 881 -15.57 20.04 48.38
C ILE A 881 -14.27 19.24 48.50
N SER A 882 -14.35 17.97 48.90
CA SER A 882 -13.22 17.04 48.87
C SER A 882 -13.31 16.11 47.66
N PHE A 883 -12.19 15.94 46.96
CA PHE A 883 -12.06 15.00 45.86
C PHE A 883 -11.44 13.71 46.37
N VAL A 884 -12.15 12.58 46.21
CA VAL A 884 -11.64 11.26 46.61
C VAL A 884 -11.11 10.53 45.39
N ASN A 885 -9.82 10.16 45.42
CA ASN A 885 -9.22 9.36 44.37
C ASN A 885 -9.63 7.88 44.50
N ARG A 886 -10.77 7.53 43.90
CA ARG A 886 -11.34 6.18 43.91
C ARG A 886 -10.41 5.14 43.26
N TYR A 887 -9.59 5.55 42.29
CA TYR A 887 -8.62 4.68 41.65
C TYR A 887 -7.54 4.21 42.62
N ALA A 888 -6.98 5.13 43.41
CA ALA A 888 -5.98 4.80 44.43
C ALA A 888 -6.54 3.85 45.48
N GLU A 889 -7.78 4.09 45.93
CA GLU A 889 -8.44 3.24 46.92
C GLU A 889 -8.69 1.81 46.44
N LEU A 890 -9.20 1.63 45.22
CA LEU A 890 -9.45 0.29 44.65
C LEU A 890 -8.14 -0.44 44.34
N GLN A 891 -7.15 0.28 43.83
CA GLN A 891 -5.82 -0.27 43.59
C GLN A 891 -5.16 -0.75 44.88
N SER A 892 -5.26 0.03 45.97
CA SER A 892 -4.71 -0.34 47.28
C SER A 892 -5.37 -1.61 47.86
N ALA A 893 -6.62 -1.89 47.48
CA ALA A 893 -7.34 -3.11 47.85
C ALA A 893 -7.04 -4.31 46.92
N GLY A 894 -6.13 -4.15 45.96
CA GLY A 894 -5.77 -5.20 44.99
C GLY A 894 -6.81 -5.43 43.90
N ILE A 895 -7.74 -4.49 43.69
CA ILE A 895 -8.75 -4.57 42.63
C ILE A 895 -8.20 -3.91 41.35
N PRO A 896 -8.14 -4.60 40.20
CA PRO A 896 -7.69 -4.01 38.94
C PRO A 896 -8.60 -2.87 38.50
N VAL A 897 -8.00 -1.79 38.03
CA VAL A 897 -8.69 -0.60 37.49
C VAL A 897 -8.14 -0.30 36.10
N ALA A 898 -8.97 0.24 35.22
CA ALA A 898 -8.55 0.69 33.90
C ALA A 898 -9.23 2.01 33.53
N PHE A 899 -8.60 2.76 32.62
CA PHE A 899 -9.13 4.01 32.10
C PHE A 899 -9.98 3.77 30.86
N HIS A 900 -10.90 4.69 30.59
CA HIS A 900 -11.74 4.67 29.40
C HIS A 900 -12.07 6.09 28.93
N SER A 901 -12.26 6.29 27.63
CA SER A 901 -12.42 7.63 27.03
C SER A 901 -13.81 8.24 27.22
N ALA A 902 -14.87 7.43 27.15
CA ALA A 902 -16.28 7.84 27.20
C ALA A 902 -16.76 8.90 26.17
N ALA A 903 -15.92 9.34 25.22
CA ALA A 903 -16.20 10.28 24.13
C ALA A 903 -15.15 10.14 22.99
N GLU A 904 -15.42 10.66 21.77
CA GLU A 904 -14.50 10.57 20.62
C GLU A 904 -13.12 11.17 20.89
N GLU A 905 -13.05 12.40 21.40
CA GLU A 905 -11.78 13.10 21.64
C GLU A 905 -11.13 12.73 22.99
N GLY A 906 -11.89 12.15 23.92
CA GLY A 906 -11.41 11.79 25.26
C GLY A 906 -10.40 10.63 25.28
N ALA A 907 -10.25 9.89 24.18
CA ALA A 907 -9.25 8.83 24.06
C ALA A 907 -7.83 9.41 24.04
N ALA A 908 -7.62 10.57 23.41
CA ALA A 908 -6.34 11.25 23.40
C ALA A 908 -5.91 11.72 24.81
N ASP A 909 -6.86 11.93 25.72
CA ASP A 909 -6.62 12.43 27.06
C ASP A 909 -6.30 11.32 28.09
N LEU A 910 -6.29 10.04 27.69
CA LEU A 910 -6.11 8.92 28.63
C LEU A 910 -4.78 9.00 29.40
N LEU A 911 -3.69 9.38 28.73
CA LEU A 911 -2.39 9.56 29.38
C LEU A 911 -2.44 10.69 30.42
N THR A 912 -3.08 11.82 30.07
CA THR A 912 -3.31 12.96 30.97
C THR A 912 -4.15 12.57 32.18
N ARG A 913 -5.18 11.74 31.98
CA ARG A 913 -6.01 11.23 33.09
C ARG A 913 -5.21 10.34 34.04
N ALA A 914 -4.30 9.51 33.52
CA ALA A 914 -3.40 8.72 34.36
C ALA A 914 -2.40 9.58 35.14
N MET A 915 -1.84 10.62 34.52
CA MET A 915 -0.98 11.59 35.23
C MET A 915 -1.76 12.28 36.36
N TYR A 916 -3.00 12.68 36.09
CA TYR A 916 -3.85 13.29 37.10
C TYR A 916 -4.12 12.35 38.27
N THR A 917 -4.46 11.08 38.06
CA THR A 917 -4.70 10.16 39.19
C THR A 917 -3.45 9.87 40.00
N VAL A 918 -2.26 9.90 39.38
CA VAL A 918 -0.98 9.80 40.09
C VAL A 918 -0.74 11.03 40.96
N SER A 919 -1.05 12.24 40.47
CA SER A 919 -0.98 13.47 41.28
C SER A 919 -1.90 13.42 42.51
N GLN A 920 -2.99 12.64 42.41
CA GLN A 920 -3.97 12.43 43.48
C GLN A 920 -3.67 11.18 44.33
N GLY A 921 -2.46 10.60 44.28
CA GLY A 921 -2.03 9.52 45.17
C GLY A 921 -2.14 8.09 44.63
N MET A 922 -2.46 7.89 43.34
CA MET A 922 -2.34 6.56 42.71
C MET A 922 -0.87 6.23 42.44
N SER A 923 -0.46 4.97 42.58
CA SER A 923 0.92 4.58 42.26
C SER A 923 1.20 4.69 40.75
N ALA A 924 2.38 5.21 40.37
CA ALA A 924 2.78 5.37 38.97
C ALA A 924 2.78 4.02 38.21
N SER A 925 3.37 2.98 38.79
CA SER A 925 3.38 1.63 38.19
C SER A 925 1.97 1.10 37.96
N GLY A 926 1.05 1.31 38.90
CA GLY A 926 -0.30 0.82 38.73
C GLY A 926 -1.17 1.70 37.84
N ALA A 927 -0.86 2.99 37.66
CA ALA A 927 -1.46 3.83 36.63
C ALA A 927 -1.04 3.38 35.22
N LEU A 928 0.23 3.00 35.03
CA LEU A 928 0.70 2.40 33.77
C LEU A 928 0.02 1.06 33.48
N ARG A 929 -0.13 0.19 34.49
CA ARG A 929 -0.89 -1.07 34.31
C ARG A 929 -2.34 -0.80 33.92
N ALA A 930 -2.98 0.20 34.53
CA ALA A 930 -4.35 0.60 34.22
C ALA A 930 -4.53 1.12 32.79
N LEU A 931 -3.49 1.72 32.18
CA LEU A 931 -3.48 2.13 30.76
C LEU A 931 -3.17 0.99 29.78
N THR A 932 -2.57 -0.11 30.25
CA THR A 932 -1.97 -1.14 29.39
C THR A 932 -2.47 -2.54 29.75
N SER A 933 -1.75 -3.26 30.61
CA SER A 933 -1.95 -4.69 30.87
C SER A 933 -3.27 -5.02 31.56
N ASP A 934 -3.76 -4.18 32.48
CA ASP A 934 -5.03 -4.40 33.17
C ASP A 934 -6.22 -4.14 32.22
N ALA A 935 -6.15 -3.09 31.40
CA ALA A 935 -7.14 -2.79 30.36
C ALA A 935 -7.22 -3.91 29.31
N ALA A 936 -6.07 -4.39 28.80
CA ALA A 936 -6.01 -5.52 27.88
C ALA A 936 -6.60 -6.80 28.50
N ARG A 937 -6.33 -7.07 29.78
CA ARG A 937 -6.90 -8.23 30.49
C ARG A 937 -8.41 -8.15 30.63
N MET A 938 -8.97 -6.96 30.90
CA MET A 938 -10.42 -6.75 31.00
C MET A 938 -11.16 -7.04 29.69
N LEU A 939 -10.50 -6.81 28.55
CA LEU A 939 -11.03 -7.14 27.22
C LEU A 939 -10.64 -8.54 26.72
N GLY A 940 -9.91 -9.33 27.51
CA GLY A 940 -9.42 -10.66 27.13
C GLY A 940 -8.30 -10.65 26.07
N LEU A 941 -7.59 -9.54 25.90
CA LEU A 941 -6.58 -9.32 24.85
C LEU A 941 -5.13 -9.44 25.35
N SER A 942 -4.90 -9.97 26.54
CA SER A 942 -3.57 -10.10 27.14
C SER A 942 -2.61 -11.02 26.36
N ASP A 943 -3.15 -11.82 25.45
CA ASP A 943 -2.39 -12.67 24.51
C ASP A 943 -1.89 -11.92 23.26
N ARG A 944 -2.33 -10.67 23.06
CA ARG A 944 -1.98 -9.85 21.89
C ARG A 944 -1.37 -8.50 22.23
N VAL A 945 -1.93 -7.77 23.20
CA VAL A 945 -1.55 -6.37 23.51
C VAL A 945 -1.48 -6.09 25.02
N GLY A 946 -1.01 -4.90 25.39
CA GLY A 946 -0.97 -4.39 26.77
C GLY A 946 0.32 -4.70 27.55
N MET A 947 1.25 -5.46 26.97
CA MET A 947 2.59 -5.65 27.51
C MET A 947 3.63 -5.66 26.39
N LEU A 948 4.87 -5.30 26.70
CA LEU A 948 6.00 -5.53 25.81
C LEU A 948 6.60 -6.91 26.14
N LYS A 949 6.27 -7.92 25.33
CA LYS A 949 6.79 -9.29 25.47
C LYS A 949 6.99 -9.92 24.08
N PRO A 950 8.06 -10.72 23.86
CA PRO A 950 8.23 -11.45 22.61
C PRO A 950 6.98 -12.24 22.20
N GLY A 951 6.57 -12.12 20.94
CA GLY A 951 5.41 -12.79 20.34
C GLY A 951 4.10 -11.99 20.34
N LEU A 952 3.99 -10.96 21.19
CA LEU A 952 2.87 -10.01 21.20
C LEU A 952 2.94 -9.05 20.00
N ASP A 953 1.83 -8.35 19.73
CA ASP A 953 1.76 -7.37 18.65
C ASP A 953 2.68 -6.18 18.97
N ALA A 954 3.35 -5.65 17.95
CA ALA A 954 4.31 -4.54 18.07
C ALA A 954 3.62 -3.18 18.21
N ASP A 955 2.91 -2.97 19.32
CA ASP A 955 2.27 -1.71 19.66
C ASP A 955 3.10 -0.98 20.73
N VAL A 956 3.90 0.01 20.29
CA VAL A 956 4.92 0.68 21.12
C VAL A 956 4.81 2.19 21.01
N LEU A 957 4.97 2.88 22.12
CA LEU A 957 5.07 4.34 22.18
C LEU A 957 6.49 4.73 22.58
N LEU A 958 7.05 5.71 21.88
CA LEU A 958 8.30 6.37 22.24
C LEU A 958 8.00 7.77 22.75
N LEU A 959 8.56 8.11 23.92
CA LEU A 959 8.34 9.37 24.62
C LEU A 959 9.64 10.16 24.79
N ASP A 960 9.49 11.47 24.90
CA ASP A 960 10.58 12.42 25.19
C ASP A 960 11.01 12.45 26.66
N ALA A 961 10.18 11.93 27.56
CA ALA A 961 10.42 11.81 29.00
C ALA A 961 9.75 10.54 29.55
N SER A 962 9.92 10.29 30.85
CA SER A 962 9.27 9.16 31.53
C SER A 962 7.74 9.29 31.40
N PRO A 963 6.99 8.20 31.11
CA PRO A 963 5.58 8.27 30.69
C PRO A 963 4.59 9.08 31.55
N LEU A 964 4.90 9.27 32.83
CA LEU A 964 4.02 9.93 33.81
C LEU A 964 4.63 11.21 34.42
N SER A 965 5.77 11.68 33.90
CA SER A 965 6.32 12.99 34.29
C SER A 965 5.70 14.10 33.44
N GLU A 966 5.28 15.23 34.00
CA GLU A 966 4.99 16.42 33.19
C GLU A 966 6.32 17.05 32.73
N PRO A 967 6.55 17.29 31.40
CA PRO A 967 5.61 17.30 30.29
C PRO A 967 5.82 16.17 29.24
N ALA A 968 5.72 14.90 29.63
CA ALA A 968 5.94 13.77 28.73
C ALA A 968 4.97 13.78 27.54
N ARG A 969 5.52 13.64 26.34
CA ARG A 969 4.81 13.63 25.06
C ARG A 969 5.18 12.39 24.26
N VAL A 970 4.19 11.85 23.54
CA VAL A 970 4.42 10.78 22.56
C VAL A 970 5.11 11.40 21.35
N LEU A 971 6.36 11.00 21.11
CA LEU A 971 7.15 11.41 19.94
C LEU A 971 6.75 10.60 18.71
N ARG A 972 6.65 9.28 18.89
CA ARG A 972 6.37 8.31 17.83
C ARG A 972 5.54 7.16 18.39
N ALA A 973 4.65 6.63 17.56
CA ALA A 973 3.82 5.48 17.89
C ALA A 973 3.93 4.44 16.78
N TRP A 974 4.07 3.17 17.16
CA TRP A 974 4.00 2.03 16.26
C TRP A 974 2.74 1.23 16.56
N VAL A 975 2.05 0.82 15.50
CA VAL A 975 0.88 -0.07 15.56
C VAL A 975 1.17 -1.24 14.61
N ASN A 976 1.13 -2.47 15.12
CA ASN A 976 1.59 -3.65 14.38
C ASN A 976 2.98 -3.44 13.75
N GLY A 977 3.91 -2.83 14.49
CA GLY A 977 5.29 -2.57 14.04
C GLY A 977 5.44 -1.53 12.93
N SER A 978 4.34 -0.94 12.45
CA SER A 978 4.35 0.15 11.46
C SER A 978 4.24 1.49 12.18
N GLU A 979 5.09 2.45 11.83
CA GLU A 979 5.06 3.79 12.41
C GLU A 979 3.82 4.56 11.92
N VAL A 980 3.11 5.21 12.85
CA VAL A 980 1.96 6.05 12.54
C VAL A 980 2.45 7.41 12.03
N LEU A 981 2.53 7.56 10.71
CA LEU A 981 3.05 8.78 10.05
C LEU A 981 2.16 10.03 10.26
N PRO A 982 2.71 11.26 10.12
CA PRO A 982 2.04 12.57 10.22
C PRO A 982 0.87 12.85 9.27
#